data_AF-A0A1I8FXY8-F1
#
_entry.id   AF-A0A1I8FXY8-F1
#
_cell.length_a   1.000
_cell.length_b   1.000
_cell.length_c   1.000
_cell.angle_alpha   90.00
_cell.angle_beta   90.00
_cell.angle_gamma   90.00
#
_symmetry.space_group_name_H-M   'P 1'
#
loop_
_entity.id
_entity.type
_entity.pdbx_description
1 polymer ?
#
loop_
_entity_poly.entity_id
_entity_poly.type
_entity_poly.pdbx_seq_one_letter_code
_entity_poly.pdbx_strand_id
1 'polypeptide(L)'
;LKSKYSLTMRECISIHIGQAGIQIGNACWELYCLEHGIQPDGMMLAGMSKCDNTSEPFFSETSSGRYVPRALFVDLEPTVVDEVRTGTYRQLFHPEQLISGKEDAANNYARGQYTVGKEIITPVRDYLSKLVESCSSLQGFIVFHSFGGGTGAGFTSLLMEKLSSEYGKRSKLQFSIYPAPQISTAVVEPMNAILCNHGTISHANCTVIVDNEAIYSICRKNLDIERPTYTNLNRLVGQVVSSVTASLRFEGSLNVDLSEFQTNLVPYPKIHFPLATLAPIISTDKANHEQLSVGEITNSCFEVSSQMVKCDPRHGKYMACCLLYRGDVSSKEVNESIQKIKNKREIQFVDWCPTGFKVGINNQPPTTVPGGDLAKVQRSLCMLSNTTAIAEAWDRLAYKFDLMYSKRAFVHWYVGEGMEEGEFAEAREDLAAMQKDYEEVGVDSVEGEEEECISIHVGQAGIQIGNACWELYCLEHGIQPDGMMLAGREKCDDSQSSFFSETSSGRYVPRTVFVDLEPTVIDEVRTGTYRQLFHPEQLISGKEDAANNYARGHYTIGKELIGTVREVINRLAENCSGLQGFLVFHSFGGGTGAGFTSLLMDRLSSEYGKRAKLQFAVYPAPQVSTAVVEPFNAILCTHGTLRHSDCGMIVDNEAIYDICRKSLDIERPTYTNLNRLVAQIVSSITVSLRFDGSLNVDITEQTFVPYPKIHFPLATYAPIISTEKANHEQLKVREITNSCFEASNQMVKCDPRHGKYMACCLLYRGDVSSKEVNESIQKIKNKREIQFVDWCPTGFKVGINYQPPTTVPGGDLAKVPRAVCMLSNTTAIAEAWDRLAYKFDLMYSKRAFVHWYVGEGMEEGEFAEAREDLGAMQKDYEEVGVDSVEGEEEEVEEMEKGSGRLKRHYHFQSCR
;
A
#
# COMPACT_ATOMS: atom_id res chain seq x y z
N LEU A 1 -21.29 -32.57 -10.30
CA LEU A 1 -22.69 -32.16 -10.57
C LEU A 1 -22.94 -30.86 -9.83
N LYS A 2 -22.92 -29.75 -10.58
CA LYS A 2 -23.26 -28.34 -10.24
C LYS A 2 -23.05 -27.94 -8.77
N SER A 3 -21.85 -27.45 -8.42
CA SER A 3 -21.65 -26.72 -7.17
C SER A 3 -22.48 -25.44 -7.21
N LYS A 4 -23.43 -25.34 -6.28
CA LYS A 4 -24.14 -24.11 -5.93
C LYS A 4 -23.12 -23.06 -5.46
N TYR A 5 -22.56 -22.27 -6.36
CA TYR A 5 -22.31 -20.87 -6.04
C TYR A 5 -23.65 -20.18 -6.21
N SER A 6 -24.49 -20.25 -5.17
CA SER A 6 -25.55 -19.27 -5.03
C SER A 6 -24.82 -17.93 -4.94
N LEU A 7 -25.02 -17.05 -5.93
CA LEU A 7 -24.75 -15.62 -5.73
C LEU A 7 -25.38 -15.27 -4.39
N THR A 8 -24.57 -14.92 -3.39
CA THR A 8 -25.11 -14.22 -2.23
C THR A 8 -25.77 -12.97 -2.80
N MET A 9 -27.05 -12.75 -2.49
CA MET A 9 -27.76 -11.55 -2.95
C MET A 9 -26.98 -10.33 -2.49
N ARG A 10 -26.79 -9.37 -3.40
CA ARG A 10 -25.83 -8.28 -3.26
C ARG A 10 -26.50 -7.00 -3.74
N GLU A 11 -27.31 -6.41 -2.87
CA GLU A 11 -28.10 -5.23 -3.24
C GLU A 11 -27.26 -3.95 -3.25
N CYS A 12 -27.60 -3.03 -4.15
CA CYS A 12 -27.01 -1.70 -4.26
C CYS A 12 -28.10 -0.64 -4.24
N ILE A 13 -27.84 0.48 -3.57
CA ILE A 13 -28.77 1.62 -3.53
C ILE A 13 -28.18 2.77 -4.35
N SER A 14 -28.95 3.29 -5.32
CA SER A 14 -28.55 4.46 -6.10
C SER A 14 -29.18 5.74 -5.56
N ILE A 15 -28.38 6.77 -5.34
CA ILE A 15 -28.80 8.07 -4.83
C ILE A 15 -28.52 9.12 -5.90
N HIS A 16 -29.55 9.84 -6.33
CA HIS A 16 -29.50 10.84 -7.38
C HIS A 16 -29.77 12.22 -6.79
N ILE A 17 -28.78 13.12 -6.86
CA ILE A 17 -28.79 14.39 -6.13
C ILE A 17 -28.73 15.57 -7.10
N GLY A 18 -29.71 16.46 -6.97
CA GLY A 18 -29.86 17.67 -7.78
C GLY A 18 -30.24 17.39 -9.23
N GLN A 19 -30.52 18.46 -9.98
CA GLN A 19 -30.93 18.40 -11.38
C GLN A 19 -30.11 17.44 -12.25
N ALA A 20 -28.78 17.56 -12.25
CA ALA A 20 -27.91 16.72 -13.06
C ALA A 20 -28.00 15.23 -12.66
N GLY A 21 -27.95 14.95 -11.36
CA GLY A 21 -28.03 13.58 -10.85
C GLY A 21 -29.36 12.91 -11.18
N ILE A 22 -30.47 13.65 -11.07
CA ILE A 22 -31.83 13.16 -11.37
C ILE A 22 -32.01 12.90 -12.86
N GLN A 23 -31.59 13.83 -13.73
CA GLN A 23 -31.72 13.65 -15.18
C GLN A 23 -30.86 12.48 -15.71
N ILE A 24 -29.66 12.29 -15.16
CA ILE A 24 -28.84 11.11 -15.44
C ILE A 24 -29.53 9.85 -14.92
N GLY A 25 -30.08 9.91 -13.69
CA GLY A 25 -30.83 8.82 -13.10
C GLY A 25 -32.00 8.35 -13.97
N ASN A 26 -32.77 9.28 -14.53
CA ASN A 26 -33.87 8.96 -15.45
C ASN A 26 -33.38 8.18 -16.68
N ALA A 27 -32.27 8.61 -17.29
CA ALA A 27 -31.69 7.91 -18.44
C ALA A 27 -31.11 6.54 -18.07
N CYS A 28 -30.47 6.42 -16.90
CA CYS A 28 -29.95 5.15 -16.38
C CYS A 28 -31.07 4.13 -16.11
N TRP A 29 -32.14 4.55 -15.43
CA TRP A 29 -33.25 3.67 -15.07
C TRP A 29 -34.12 3.31 -16.29
N GLU A 30 -34.26 4.20 -17.27
CA GLU A 30 -34.83 3.87 -18.58
C GLU A 30 -34.06 2.70 -19.22
N LEU A 31 -32.73 2.80 -19.25
CA LEU A 31 -31.87 1.77 -19.81
C LEU A 31 -31.92 0.46 -19.02
N TYR A 32 -31.91 0.50 -17.68
CA TYR A 32 -32.03 -0.70 -16.86
C TYR A 32 -33.36 -1.42 -17.07
N CYS A 33 -34.46 -0.67 -17.19
CA CYS A 33 -35.76 -1.27 -17.48
C CYS A 33 -35.74 -2.00 -18.82
N LEU A 34 -35.15 -1.39 -19.86
CA LEU A 34 -35.03 -2.01 -21.18
C LEU A 34 -34.14 -3.26 -21.17
N GLU A 35 -33.03 -3.23 -20.43
CA GLU A 35 -32.11 -4.36 -20.31
C GLU A 35 -32.73 -5.58 -19.60
N HIS A 36 -33.61 -5.34 -18.62
CA HIS A 36 -34.30 -6.40 -17.87
C HIS A 36 -35.72 -6.71 -18.38
N GLY A 37 -36.18 -6.04 -19.45
CA GLY A 37 -37.53 -6.24 -19.99
C GLY A 37 -38.66 -5.78 -19.06
N ILE A 38 -38.39 -4.79 -18.20
CA ILE A 38 -39.35 -4.18 -17.28
C ILE A 38 -40.06 -3.03 -18.01
N GLN A 39 -41.38 -3.04 -17.98
CA GLN A 39 -42.20 -1.99 -18.55
C GLN A 39 -42.24 -0.75 -17.64
N PRO A 40 -42.59 0.44 -18.17
CA PRO A 40 -42.64 1.67 -17.37
C PRO A 40 -43.61 1.65 -16.18
N ASP A 41 -44.56 0.70 -16.14
CA ASP A 41 -45.48 0.48 -15.03
C ASP A 41 -44.88 -0.39 -13.89
N GLY A 42 -43.70 -0.97 -14.11
CA GLY A 42 -42.99 -1.88 -13.20
C GLY A 42 -43.34 -3.35 -13.39
N MET A 43 -44.11 -3.74 -14.42
CA MET A 43 -44.38 -5.14 -14.75
C MET A 43 -43.35 -5.69 -15.75
N MET A 44 -43.03 -6.98 -15.64
CA MET A 44 -42.13 -7.65 -16.60
C MET A 44 -42.89 -8.02 -17.89
N LEU A 45 -42.24 -7.91 -19.05
CA LEU A 45 -42.85 -8.23 -20.35
C LEU A 45 -43.32 -9.70 -20.45
N ALA A 46 -44.56 -9.91 -20.92
CA ALA A 46 -45.14 -11.24 -21.09
C ALA A 46 -44.39 -12.05 -22.17
N GLY A 47 -43.75 -13.15 -21.76
CA GLY A 47 -42.99 -14.06 -22.66
C GLY A 47 -41.50 -14.18 -22.33
N MET A 48 -40.95 -13.28 -21.51
CA MET A 48 -39.67 -13.51 -20.84
C MET A 48 -39.91 -14.34 -19.57
N SER A 49 -39.25 -15.50 -19.46
CA SER A 49 -39.25 -16.28 -18.21
C SER A 49 -38.64 -15.44 -17.08
N LYS A 50 -39.01 -15.70 -15.81
CA LYS A 50 -38.20 -15.32 -14.64
C LYS A 50 -36.78 -15.83 -14.86
N CYS A 51 -35.93 -15.05 -15.50
CA CYS A 51 -34.57 -15.46 -15.79
C CYS A 51 -33.79 -15.20 -14.50
N ASP A 52 -33.61 -16.27 -13.71
CA ASP A 52 -32.69 -16.44 -12.58
C ASP A 52 -32.21 -15.13 -11.92
N ASN A 53 -32.81 -14.71 -10.79
CA ASN A 53 -32.32 -13.76 -9.76
C ASN A 53 -31.47 -12.52 -10.16
N THR A 54 -31.40 -12.14 -11.43
CA THR A 54 -30.44 -11.16 -11.98
C THR A 54 -30.90 -9.72 -11.80
N SER A 55 -32.20 -9.48 -11.65
CA SER A 55 -32.77 -8.13 -11.43
C SER A 55 -32.85 -7.72 -9.95
N GLU A 56 -32.75 -8.67 -9.03
CA GLU A 56 -32.90 -8.45 -7.57
C GLU A 56 -31.88 -7.48 -6.92
N PRO A 57 -30.63 -7.34 -7.42
CA PRO A 57 -29.66 -6.40 -6.86
C PRO A 57 -30.11 -4.92 -6.89
N PHE A 58 -30.86 -4.52 -7.93
CA PHE A 58 -31.28 -3.13 -8.15
C PHE A 58 -32.80 -2.92 -8.03
N PHE A 59 -33.60 -3.99 -8.08
CA PHE A 59 -35.06 -3.92 -7.94
C PHE A 59 -35.55 -4.71 -6.73
N SER A 60 -36.56 -4.20 -6.04
CA SER A 60 -37.35 -4.96 -5.07
C SER A 60 -38.65 -5.45 -5.71
N GLU A 61 -38.99 -6.72 -5.53
CA GLU A 61 -40.26 -7.30 -6.00
C GLU A 61 -41.33 -7.09 -4.92
N THR A 62 -42.43 -6.42 -5.27
CA THR A 62 -43.59 -6.30 -4.38
C THR A 62 -44.45 -7.57 -4.45
N SER A 63 -45.32 -7.77 -3.46
CA SER A 63 -46.29 -8.88 -3.44
C SER A 63 -47.25 -8.90 -4.64
N SER A 64 -47.41 -7.77 -5.35
CA SER A 64 -48.20 -7.66 -6.58
C SER A 64 -47.42 -8.03 -7.85
N GLY A 65 -46.18 -8.52 -7.72
CA GLY A 65 -45.31 -8.85 -8.86
C GLY A 65 -44.74 -7.64 -9.58
N ARG A 66 -44.68 -6.48 -8.90
CA ARG A 66 -44.14 -5.23 -9.45
C ARG A 66 -42.70 -5.07 -9.02
N TYR A 67 -41.83 -4.68 -9.95
CA TYR A 67 -40.44 -4.35 -9.66
C TYR A 67 -40.29 -2.86 -9.39
N VAL A 68 -39.79 -2.51 -8.21
CA VAL A 68 -39.54 -1.13 -7.78
C VAL A 68 -38.03 -0.91 -7.66
N PRO A 69 -37.46 0.13 -8.29
CA PRO A 69 -36.05 0.48 -8.17
C PRO A 69 -35.62 0.75 -6.72
N ARG A 70 -34.41 0.30 -6.35
CA ARG A 70 -33.72 0.70 -5.11
C ARG A 70 -33.00 2.04 -5.31
N ALA A 71 -33.79 3.07 -5.62
CA ALA A 71 -33.32 4.41 -5.94
C ALA A 71 -33.88 5.45 -4.98
N LEU A 72 -33.11 6.53 -4.79
CA LEU A 72 -33.55 7.73 -4.10
C LEU A 72 -33.21 8.95 -4.97
N PHE A 73 -34.20 9.79 -5.24
CA PHE A 73 -34.03 11.04 -5.97
C PHE A 73 -34.27 12.19 -5.00
N VAL A 74 -33.29 13.08 -4.90
CA VAL A 74 -33.32 14.21 -3.97
C VAL A 74 -32.96 15.48 -4.71
N ASP A 75 -33.83 16.48 -4.58
CA ASP A 75 -33.50 17.85 -4.96
C ASP A 75 -34.07 18.84 -3.93
N LEU A 76 -33.45 20.00 -3.81
CA LEU A 76 -33.93 21.07 -2.94
C LEU A 76 -35.08 21.84 -3.61
N GLU A 77 -35.22 21.73 -4.93
CA GLU A 77 -36.36 22.25 -5.69
C GLU A 77 -37.23 21.14 -6.31
N PRO A 78 -38.54 21.37 -6.53
CA PRO A 78 -39.43 20.31 -7.01
C PRO A 78 -39.43 20.13 -8.53
N THR A 79 -38.91 21.07 -9.31
CA THR A 79 -39.07 21.13 -10.77
C THR A 79 -38.68 19.83 -11.48
N VAL A 80 -37.45 19.36 -11.27
CA VAL A 80 -36.90 18.18 -11.94
C VAL A 80 -37.49 16.88 -11.36
N VAL A 81 -37.81 16.87 -10.06
CA VAL A 81 -38.47 15.73 -9.41
C VAL A 81 -39.90 15.56 -9.94
N ASP A 82 -40.61 16.66 -10.20
CA ASP A 82 -41.96 16.64 -10.75
C ASP A 82 -41.99 16.16 -12.21
N GLU A 83 -40.92 16.37 -12.98
CA GLU A 83 -40.75 15.73 -14.30
C GLU A 83 -40.74 14.19 -14.17
N VAL A 84 -40.12 13.64 -13.13
CA VAL A 84 -40.15 12.18 -12.86
C VAL A 84 -41.54 11.73 -12.45
N ARG A 85 -42.24 12.52 -11.62
CA ARG A 85 -43.62 12.22 -11.16
C ARG A 85 -44.65 12.28 -12.28
N THR A 86 -44.39 13.04 -13.34
CA THR A 86 -45.33 13.22 -14.46
C THR A 86 -44.90 12.50 -15.74
N GLY A 87 -43.63 12.08 -15.82
CA GLY A 87 -43.04 11.42 -16.97
C GLY A 87 -43.51 9.99 -17.21
N THR A 88 -42.91 9.35 -18.23
CA THR A 88 -43.24 8.00 -18.69
C THR A 88 -43.12 6.95 -17.56
N TYR A 89 -42.10 7.08 -16.72
CA TYR A 89 -41.79 6.15 -15.63
C TYR A 89 -42.40 6.57 -14.28
N ARG A 90 -43.40 7.45 -14.25
CA ARG A 90 -44.07 7.94 -13.03
C ARG A 90 -44.56 6.84 -12.10
N GLN A 91 -44.90 5.68 -12.67
CA GLN A 91 -45.42 4.56 -11.94
C GLN A 91 -44.29 3.72 -11.33
N LEU A 92 -43.12 3.66 -11.95
CA LEU A 92 -42.02 2.78 -11.56
C LEU A 92 -41.49 3.05 -10.14
N PHE A 93 -41.31 4.33 -9.79
CA PHE A 93 -40.74 4.73 -8.50
C PHE A 93 -41.81 4.83 -7.40
N HIS A 94 -41.43 4.50 -6.17
CA HIS A 94 -42.29 4.74 -5.03
C HIS A 94 -42.32 6.25 -4.71
N PRO A 95 -43.47 6.88 -4.42
CA PRO A 95 -43.54 8.32 -4.19
C PRO A 95 -42.63 8.84 -3.06
N GLU A 96 -42.38 8.02 -2.04
CA GLU A 96 -41.45 8.36 -0.95
C GLU A 96 -39.96 8.37 -1.38
N GLN A 97 -39.62 7.80 -2.54
CA GLN A 97 -38.26 7.86 -3.14
C GLN A 97 -37.97 9.21 -3.79
N LEU A 98 -38.99 10.04 -4.00
CA LEU A 98 -38.91 11.29 -4.73
C LEU A 98 -39.02 12.45 -3.74
N ILE A 99 -37.90 12.82 -3.14
CA ILE A 99 -37.82 13.85 -2.10
C ILE A 99 -37.48 15.18 -2.76
N SER A 100 -38.35 16.17 -2.57
CA SER A 100 -38.20 17.51 -3.12
C SER A 100 -38.35 18.56 -2.01
N GLY A 101 -37.45 19.53 -1.98
CA GLY A 101 -37.57 20.72 -1.14
C GLY A 101 -38.50 21.78 -1.70
N LYS A 102 -38.47 22.96 -1.06
CA LYS A 102 -39.24 24.14 -1.46
C LYS A 102 -38.37 25.25 -2.04
N GLU A 103 -37.10 25.30 -1.66
CA GLU A 103 -36.15 26.35 -2.03
C GLU A 103 -34.91 25.71 -2.64
N ASP A 104 -34.39 26.30 -3.72
CA ASP A 104 -33.18 25.84 -4.35
C ASP A 104 -31.91 26.30 -3.61
N ALA A 105 -30.78 25.66 -3.93
CA ALA A 105 -29.47 26.11 -3.48
C ALA A 105 -28.94 27.31 -4.31
N ALA A 106 -29.62 27.72 -5.39
CA ALA A 106 -29.22 28.85 -6.24
C ALA A 106 -27.73 28.85 -6.65
N ASN A 107 -27.19 27.68 -7.04
CA ASN A 107 -25.76 27.48 -7.35
C ASN A 107 -24.79 27.82 -6.21
N ASN A 108 -25.23 27.81 -4.96
CA ASN A 108 -24.40 28.09 -3.79
C ASN A 108 -24.17 26.82 -2.95
N TYR A 109 -22.91 26.39 -2.82
CA TYR A 109 -22.51 25.26 -1.98
C TYR A 109 -22.98 25.41 -0.53
N ALA A 110 -22.83 26.60 0.05
CA ALA A 110 -23.14 26.85 1.46
C ALA A 110 -24.63 26.64 1.76
N ARG A 111 -25.52 26.99 0.82
CA ARG A 111 -26.97 26.70 0.96
C ARG A 111 -27.24 25.20 1.00
N GLY A 112 -26.56 24.44 0.15
CA GLY A 112 -26.68 22.99 0.10
C GLY A 112 -26.11 22.28 1.33
N GLN A 113 -25.03 22.79 1.93
CA GLN A 113 -24.35 22.16 3.08
C GLN A 113 -24.91 22.62 4.43
N TYR A 114 -25.12 23.93 4.62
CA TYR A 114 -25.28 24.54 5.93
C TYR A 114 -26.71 24.99 6.26
N THR A 115 -27.47 25.49 5.28
CA THR A 115 -28.82 26.03 5.51
C THR A 115 -29.91 25.10 4.98
N VAL A 116 -30.28 25.23 3.71
CA VAL A 116 -31.41 24.52 3.09
C VAL A 116 -31.24 22.99 3.15
N GLY A 117 -30.01 22.49 2.92
CA GLY A 117 -29.75 21.05 2.95
C GLY A 117 -30.00 20.39 4.30
N LYS A 118 -29.79 21.11 5.42
CA LYS A 118 -30.04 20.56 6.76
C LYS A 118 -31.52 20.35 7.05
N GLU A 119 -32.42 21.05 6.36
CA GLU A 119 -33.86 20.82 6.51
C GLU A 119 -34.28 19.49 5.87
N ILE A 120 -33.62 19.09 4.78
CA ILE A 120 -33.98 17.93 3.94
C ILE A 120 -33.17 16.68 4.28
N ILE A 121 -32.03 16.81 4.95
CA ILE A 121 -31.18 15.65 5.30
C ILE A 121 -31.90 14.64 6.19
N THR A 122 -32.76 15.08 7.11
CA THR A 122 -33.49 14.20 8.04
C THR A 122 -34.45 13.26 7.29
N PRO A 123 -35.39 13.73 6.45
CA PRO A 123 -36.27 12.84 5.69
C PRO A 123 -35.51 11.95 4.69
N VAL A 124 -34.41 12.45 4.12
CA VAL A 124 -33.53 11.66 3.23
C VAL A 124 -32.89 10.50 3.98
N ARG A 125 -32.31 10.77 5.16
CA ARG A 125 -31.70 9.75 6.02
C ARG A 125 -32.74 8.72 6.45
N ASP A 126 -33.88 9.16 6.98
CA ASP A 126 -34.92 8.25 7.49
C ASP A 126 -35.44 7.32 6.38
N TYR A 127 -35.52 7.80 5.14
CA TYR A 127 -35.87 6.96 4.00
C TYR A 127 -34.73 6.03 3.56
N LEU A 128 -33.49 6.51 3.55
CA LEU A 128 -32.31 5.67 3.28
C LEU A 128 -32.22 4.52 4.27
N SER A 129 -32.42 4.76 5.57
CA SER A 129 -32.41 3.70 6.57
C SER A 129 -33.47 2.63 6.28
N LYS A 130 -34.70 3.01 5.89
CA LYS A 130 -35.74 2.07 5.48
C LYS A 130 -35.33 1.25 4.24
N LEU A 131 -34.69 1.88 3.25
CA LEU A 131 -34.18 1.16 2.08
C LEU A 131 -33.07 0.17 2.45
N VAL A 132 -32.16 0.57 3.34
CA VAL A 132 -31.06 -0.30 3.82
C VAL A 132 -31.63 -1.49 4.61
N GLU A 133 -32.60 -1.26 5.49
CA GLU A 133 -33.31 -2.33 6.23
C GLU A 133 -34.04 -3.31 5.31
N SER A 134 -34.47 -2.87 4.13
CA SER A 134 -35.09 -3.73 3.12
C SER A 134 -34.11 -4.57 2.30
N CYS A 135 -32.80 -4.40 2.52
CA CYS A 135 -31.75 -5.15 1.82
C CYS A 135 -31.24 -6.30 2.71
N SER A 136 -31.04 -7.47 2.11
CA SER A 136 -30.49 -8.64 2.82
C SER A 136 -28.96 -8.54 3.00
N SER A 137 -28.26 -8.03 1.99
CA SER A 137 -26.81 -7.78 2.04
C SER A 137 -26.41 -6.59 1.16
N LEU A 138 -26.47 -5.39 1.74
CA LEU A 138 -26.06 -4.17 1.05
C LEU A 138 -24.55 -4.17 0.75
N GLN A 139 -24.18 -4.08 -0.52
CA GLN A 139 -22.78 -3.88 -0.93
C GLN A 139 -22.33 -2.44 -0.70
N GLY A 140 -23.14 -1.48 -1.13
CA GLY A 140 -22.75 -0.08 -1.12
C GLY A 140 -23.78 0.87 -1.74
N PHE A 141 -23.35 2.13 -1.85
CA PHE A 141 -24.13 3.23 -2.41
C PHE A 141 -23.49 3.71 -3.71
N ILE A 142 -24.33 4.01 -4.71
CA ILE A 142 -23.91 4.66 -5.95
C ILE A 142 -24.52 6.06 -5.98
N VAL A 143 -23.70 7.10 -5.89
CA VAL A 143 -24.15 8.50 -5.77
C VAL A 143 -23.91 9.24 -7.08
N PHE A 144 -24.96 9.84 -7.63
CA PHE A 144 -24.93 10.64 -8.85
C PHE A 144 -25.13 12.10 -8.51
N HIS A 145 -24.16 12.95 -8.84
CA HIS A 145 -24.23 14.38 -8.55
C HIS A 145 -23.38 15.20 -9.53
N SER A 146 -23.43 16.53 -9.39
CA SER A 146 -22.56 17.45 -10.14
C SER A 146 -21.66 18.23 -9.20
N PHE A 147 -20.45 18.57 -9.65
CA PHE A 147 -19.55 19.44 -8.90
C PHE A 147 -19.96 20.92 -8.95
N GLY A 148 -20.65 21.33 -10.03
CA GLY A 148 -20.97 22.75 -10.28
C GLY A 148 -22.23 23.27 -9.58
N GLY A 149 -23.23 22.41 -9.35
CA GLY A 149 -24.53 22.83 -8.80
C GLY A 149 -24.51 22.99 -7.28
N GLY A 150 -25.29 23.92 -6.74
CA GLY A 150 -25.35 24.14 -5.28
C GLY A 150 -25.87 22.92 -4.50
N THR A 151 -26.95 22.29 -4.99
CA THR A 151 -27.48 21.03 -4.43
C THR A 151 -26.51 19.87 -4.67
N GLY A 152 -26.05 19.70 -5.92
CA GLY A 152 -25.17 18.59 -6.30
C GLY A 152 -23.82 18.62 -5.61
N ALA A 153 -23.31 19.79 -5.24
CA ALA A 153 -22.07 19.96 -4.51
C ALA A 153 -22.31 19.93 -3.00
N GLY A 154 -23.09 20.87 -2.47
CA GLY A 154 -23.29 21.08 -1.04
C GLY A 154 -24.07 19.97 -0.37
N PHE A 155 -25.25 19.62 -0.88
CA PHE A 155 -26.07 18.57 -0.24
C PHE A 155 -25.38 17.19 -0.32
N THR A 156 -24.62 16.94 -1.39
CA THR A 156 -23.84 15.69 -1.52
C THR A 156 -22.75 15.61 -0.47
N SER A 157 -21.98 16.67 -0.22
CA SER A 157 -20.97 16.69 0.85
C SER A 157 -21.61 16.35 2.21
N LEU A 158 -22.73 17.00 2.55
CA LEU A 158 -23.47 16.73 3.79
C LEU A 158 -23.93 15.28 3.88
N LEU A 159 -24.49 14.74 2.79
CA LEU A 159 -24.98 13.37 2.76
C LEU A 159 -23.83 12.35 2.89
N MET A 160 -22.70 12.59 2.24
CA MET A 160 -21.53 11.70 2.28
C MET A 160 -20.91 11.64 3.68
N GLU A 161 -20.88 12.76 4.41
CA GLU A 161 -20.47 12.80 5.82
C GLU A 161 -21.39 11.90 6.67
N LYS A 162 -22.72 12.03 6.52
CA LYS A 162 -23.69 11.23 7.28
C LYS A 162 -23.64 9.74 6.90
N LEU A 163 -23.56 9.42 5.62
CA LEU A 163 -23.39 8.04 5.14
C LEU A 163 -22.11 7.40 5.66
N SER A 164 -21.02 8.16 5.80
CA SER A 164 -19.78 7.64 6.36
C SER A 164 -19.88 7.41 7.87
N SER A 165 -20.60 8.27 8.59
CA SER A 165 -20.83 8.11 10.03
C SER A 165 -21.71 6.90 10.37
N GLU A 166 -22.74 6.61 9.56
CA GLU A 166 -23.70 5.54 9.83
C GLU A 166 -23.31 4.21 9.14
N TYR A 167 -22.72 4.28 7.94
CA TYR A 167 -22.42 3.13 7.08
C TYR A 167 -20.96 3.10 6.64
N GLY A 168 -20.02 3.40 7.55
CA GLY A 168 -18.59 3.53 7.25
C GLY A 168 -17.95 2.34 6.54
N LYS A 169 -18.37 1.10 6.84
CA LYS A 169 -17.84 -0.14 6.22
C LYS A 169 -18.33 -0.39 4.78
N ARG A 170 -19.34 0.33 4.30
CA ARG A 170 -19.96 0.10 2.98
C ARG A 170 -19.27 0.95 1.91
N SER A 171 -19.08 0.38 0.72
CA SER A 171 -18.45 1.08 -0.41
C SER A 171 -19.36 2.18 -0.97
N LYS A 172 -18.77 3.33 -1.32
CA LYS A 172 -19.44 4.51 -1.86
C LYS A 172 -18.78 4.88 -3.19
N LEU A 173 -19.49 4.62 -4.29
CA LEU A 173 -19.07 4.93 -5.66
C LEU A 173 -19.78 6.20 -6.12
N GLN A 174 -19.05 7.18 -6.62
CA GLN A 174 -19.63 8.43 -7.13
C GLN A 174 -19.50 8.50 -8.65
N PHE A 175 -20.55 9.01 -9.30
CA PHE A 175 -20.51 9.49 -10.67
C PHE A 175 -20.73 11.00 -10.64
N SER A 176 -19.65 11.74 -10.85
CA SER A 176 -19.60 13.17 -10.62
C SER A 176 -19.38 13.92 -11.93
N ILE A 177 -20.32 14.81 -12.26
CA ILE A 177 -20.24 15.62 -13.47
C ILE A 177 -19.30 16.80 -13.25
N TYR A 178 -18.21 16.82 -14.03
CA TYR A 178 -17.20 17.86 -14.04
C TYR A 178 -17.71 19.12 -14.75
N PRO A 179 -17.42 20.33 -14.20
CA PRO A 179 -17.95 21.57 -14.72
C PRO A 179 -17.32 21.95 -16.06
N ALA A 180 -18.16 22.33 -17.03
CA ALA A 180 -17.75 22.74 -18.36
C ALA A 180 -18.26 24.15 -18.68
N PRO A 181 -17.37 25.16 -18.88
CA PRO A 181 -17.77 26.56 -19.01
C PRO A 181 -18.51 26.88 -20.32
N GLN A 182 -18.41 26.02 -21.34
CA GLN A 182 -19.11 26.22 -22.62
C GLN A 182 -20.58 25.81 -22.55
N ILE A 183 -20.94 24.96 -21.60
CA ILE A 183 -22.26 24.32 -21.52
C ILE A 183 -23.01 24.80 -20.28
N SER A 184 -22.29 25.05 -19.18
CA SER A 184 -22.91 25.52 -17.94
C SER A 184 -23.23 27.02 -17.96
N THR A 185 -24.35 27.36 -17.31
CA THR A 185 -24.78 28.74 -17.06
C THR A 185 -24.28 29.28 -15.72
N ALA A 186 -23.67 28.45 -14.87
CA ALA A 186 -23.23 28.84 -13.54
C ALA A 186 -21.79 29.41 -13.56
N VAL A 187 -21.62 30.63 -13.03
CA VAL A 187 -20.32 31.32 -12.98
C VAL A 187 -19.45 30.81 -11.81
N VAL A 188 -20.09 30.41 -10.71
CA VAL A 188 -19.44 30.02 -9.45
C VAL A 188 -19.10 28.52 -9.36
N GLU A 189 -19.21 27.77 -10.45
CA GLU A 189 -18.92 26.32 -10.47
C GLU A 189 -17.53 25.95 -9.95
N PRO A 190 -16.43 26.67 -10.28
CA PRO A 190 -15.12 26.31 -9.75
C PRO A 190 -15.05 26.40 -8.23
N MET A 191 -15.79 27.32 -7.60
CA MET A 191 -15.87 27.41 -6.13
C MET A 191 -16.61 26.21 -5.55
N ASN A 192 -17.77 25.88 -6.10
CA ASN A 192 -18.56 24.72 -5.66
C ASN A 192 -17.81 23.40 -5.84
N ALA A 193 -17.08 23.25 -6.95
CA ALA A 193 -16.34 22.05 -7.28
C ALA A 193 -15.20 21.78 -6.29
N ILE A 194 -14.43 22.81 -5.93
CA ILE A 194 -13.33 22.68 -4.95
C ILE A 194 -13.86 22.34 -3.56
N LEU A 195 -14.92 23.03 -3.12
CA LEU A 195 -15.54 22.76 -1.83
C LEU A 195 -16.18 21.36 -1.76
N CYS A 196 -16.84 20.94 -2.84
CA CYS A 196 -17.37 19.58 -2.95
C CYS A 196 -16.27 18.53 -2.90
N ASN A 197 -15.17 18.75 -3.61
CA ASN A 197 -14.04 17.83 -3.58
C ASN A 197 -13.48 17.70 -2.15
N HIS A 198 -13.20 18.82 -1.49
CA HIS A 198 -12.74 18.83 -0.10
C HIS A 198 -13.71 18.11 0.86
N GLY A 199 -15.02 18.38 0.75
CA GLY A 199 -16.03 17.74 1.59
C GLY A 199 -16.27 16.25 1.31
N THR A 200 -15.88 15.73 0.13
CA THR A 200 -16.17 14.34 -0.27
C THR A 200 -14.94 13.43 -0.33
N ILE A 201 -13.72 13.99 -0.44
CA ILE A 201 -12.47 13.22 -0.64
C ILE A 201 -12.21 12.19 0.47
N SER A 202 -12.58 12.51 1.72
CA SER A 202 -12.40 11.63 2.88
C SER A 202 -13.49 10.55 3.02
N HIS A 203 -14.57 10.67 2.23
CA HIS A 203 -15.78 9.86 2.37
C HIS A 203 -16.07 8.98 1.15
N ALA A 204 -15.62 9.38 -0.05
CA ALA A 204 -15.77 8.60 -1.27
C ALA A 204 -14.70 7.51 -1.36
N ASN A 205 -15.08 6.32 -1.86
CA ASN A 205 -14.11 5.25 -2.11
C ASN A 205 -13.56 5.31 -3.53
N CYS A 206 -14.38 5.74 -4.49
CA CYS A 206 -14.04 5.86 -5.90
C CYS A 206 -15.01 6.85 -6.55
N THR A 207 -14.47 7.80 -7.31
CA THR A 207 -15.25 8.88 -7.94
C THR A 207 -14.95 8.92 -9.43
N VAL A 208 -15.86 8.39 -10.22
CA VAL A 208 -15.77 8.40 -11.68
C VAL A 208 -16.13 9.79 -12.18
N ILE A 209 -15.15 10.48 -12.74
CA ILE A 209 -15.34 11.82 -13.29
C ILE A 209 -15.84 11.75 -14.72
N VAL A 210 -16.83 12.58 -15.03
CA VAL A 210 -17.44 12.68 -16.35
C VAL A 210 -17.52 14.15 -16.76
N ASP A 211 -16.87 14.53 -17.84
CA ASP A 211 -16.81 15.91 -18.34
C ASP A 211 -17.84 16.15 -19.45
N ASN A 212 -18.70 17.15 -19.22
CA ASN A 212 -19.71 17.57 -20.19
C ASN A 212 -19.08 18.06 -21.50
N GLU A 213 -17.92 18.72 -21.47
CA GLU A 213 -17.26 19.23 -22.69
C GLU A 213 -16.75 18.08 -23.57
N ALA A 214 -16.16 17.05 -22.93
CA ALA A 214 -15.67 15.86 -23.61
C ALA A 214 -16.82 15.09 -24.27
N ILE A 215 -17.91 14.83 -23.54
CA ILE A 215 -19.09 14.15 -24.08
C ILE A 215 -19.71 14.96 -25.22
N TYR A 216 -19.79 16.28 -25.09
CA TYR A 216 -20.32 17.14 -26.15
C TYR A 216 -19.49 17.03 -27.43
N SER A 217 -18.15 17.02 -27.31
CA SER A 217 -17.24 16.79 -28.44
C SER A 217 -17.44 15.41 -29.05
N ILE A 218 -17.63 14.36 -28.24
CA ILE A 218 -17.89 13.00 -28.69
C ILE A 218 -19.20 12.93 -29.48
N CYS A 219 -20.30 13.48 -28.96
CA CYS A 219 -21.58 13.49 -29.66
C CYS A 219 -21.51 14.22 -31.00
N ARG A 220 -20.73 15.31 -31.06
CA ARG A 220 -20.57 16.08 -32.30
C ARG A 220 -19.70 15.38 -33.35
N LYS A 221 -18.61 14.73 -32.93
CA LYS A 221 -17.65 14.09 -33.85
C LYS A 221 -18.06 12.68 -34.26
N ASN A 222 -18.55 11.88 -33.32
CA ASN A 222 -18.79 10.45 -33.54
C ASN A 222 -20.24 10.15 -33.91
N LEU A 223 -21.20 10.87 -33.29
CA LEU A 223 -22.64 10.70 -33.56
C LEU A 223 -23.17 11.68 -34.63
N ASP A 224 -22.33 12.57 -35.16
CA ASP A 224 -22.67 13.60 -36.16
C ASP A 224 -23.82 14.53 -35.73
N ILE A 225 -23.98 14.77 -34.42
CA ILE A 225 -25.02 15.66 -33.88
C ILE A 225 -24.48 17.10 -33.82
N GLU A 226 -25.02 18.02 -34.62
CA GLU A 226 -24.53 19.41 -34.66
C GLU A 226 -24.68 20.15 -33.32
N ARG A 227 -25.79 19.92 -32.61
CA ARG A 227 -26.09 20.55 -31.32
C ARG A 227 -26.65 19.52 -30.31
N PRO A 228 -25.77 18.79 -29.60
CA PRO A 228 -26.16 17.86 -28.56
C PRO A 228 -26.96 18.54 -27.43
N THR A 229 -28.03 17.88 -26.99
CA THR A 229 -28.83 18.28 -25.82
C THR A 229 -28.43 17.48 -24.58
N TYR A 230 -28.87 17.89 -23.39
CA TYR A 230 -28.67 17.13 -22.14
C TYR A 230 -29.23 15.70 -22.22
N THR A 231 -30.29 15.47 -22.98
CA THR A 231 -30.81 14.11 -23.22
C THR A 231 -29.81 13.23 -23.95
N ASN A 232 -29.11 13.77 -24.96
CA ASN A 232 -28.09 13.03 -25.71
C ASN A 232 -26.87 12.73 -24.81
N LEU A 233 -26.42 13.74 -24.06
CA LEU A 233 -25.32 13.63 -23.08
C LEU A 233 -25.64 12.54 -22.03
N ASN A 234 -26.80 12.63 -21.39
CA ASN A 234 -27.23 11.72 -20.32
C ASN A 234 -27.42 10.29 -20.82
N ARG A 235 -27.84 10.08 -22.07
CA ARG A 235 -27.93 8.73 -22.66
C ARG A 235 -26.54 8.08 -22.81
N LEU A 236 -25.52 8.86 -23.19
CA LEU A 236 -24.16 8.33 -23.26
C LEU A 236 -23.61 8.01 -21.87
N VAL A 237 -23.83 8.88 -20.89
CA VAL A 237 -23.48 8.63 -19.48
C VAL A 237 -24.19 7.38 -18.97
N GLY A 238 -25.48 7.21 -19.29
CA GLY A 238 -26.26 6.02 -18.95
C GLY A 238 -25.65 4.72 -19.48
N GLN A 239 -25.06 4.73 -20.68
CA GLN A 239 -24.35 3.56 -21.24
C GLN A 239 -23.05 3.24 -20.49
N VAL A 240 -22.30 4.26 -20.07
CA VAL A 240 -21.12 4.09 -19.21
C VAL A 240 -21.52 3.48 -17.87
N VAL A 241 -22.50 4.09 -17.19
CA VAL A 241 -23.00 3.63 -15.88
C VAL A 241 -23.56 2.21 -15.98
N SER A 242 -24.29 1.91 -17.06
CA SER A 242 -24.78 0.56 -17.32
C SER A 242 -23.64 -0.44 -17.50
N SER A 243 -22.57 -0.06 -18.19
CA SER A 243 -21.41 -0.93 -18.39
C SER A 243 -20.62 -1.18 -17.10
N VAL A 244 -20.47 -0.17 -16.24
CA VAL A 244 -19.81 -0.29 -14.93
C VAL A 244 -20.61 -1.17 -13.98
N THR A 245 -21.94 -1.03 -13.96
CA THR A 245 -22.84 -1.81 -13.07
C THR A 245 -23.27 -3.15 -13.67
N ALA A 246 -22.88 -3.47 -14.90
CA ALA A 246 -23.33 -4.68 -15.59
C ALA A 246 -22.90 -5.97 -14.87
N SER A 247 -21.73 -5.97 -14.24
CA SER A 247 -21.21 -7.12 -13.46
C SER A 247 -22.03 -7.41 -12.20
N LEU A 248 -22.76 -6.41 -11.69
CA LEU A 248 -23.64 -6.54 -10.53
C LEU A 248 -25.02 -7.07 -10.92
N ARG A 249 -25.46 -6.79 -12.15
CA ARG A 249 -26.80 -7.12 -12.66
C ARG A 249 -26.88 -8.40 -13.49
N PHE A 250 -25.77 -8.82 -14.10
CA PHE A 250 -25.75 -10.00 -14.96
C PHE A 250 -24.61 -10.93 -14.60
N GLU A 251 -24.82 -12.21 -14.84
CA GLU A 251 -23.74 -13.19 -14.78
C GLU A 251 -22.77 -12.99 -15.95
N GLY A 252 -21.51 -12.67 -15.63
CA GLY A 252 -20.39 -12.64 -16.54
C GLY A 252 -19.44 -13.82 -16.32
N SER A 253 -18.58 -14.06 -17.30
CA SER A 253 -17.48 -15.03 -17.19
C SER A 253 -16.40 -14.57 -16.21
N LEU A 254 -16.31 -13.26 -15.98
CA LEU A 254 -15.41 -12.64 -15.01
C LEU A 254 -16.11 -11.41 -14.44
N ASN A 255 -16.69 -11.54 -13.24
CA ASN A 255 -17.40 -10.46 -12.56
C ASN A 255 -16.44 -9.62 -11.71
N VAL A 256 -16.77 -8.33 -11.57
CA VAL A 256 -16.05 -7.37 -10.72
C VAL A 256 -17.06 -6.77 -9.75
N ASP A 257 -16.75 -6.81 -8.46
CA ASP A 257 -17.56 -6.25 -7.38
C ASP A 257 -17.27 -4.76 -7.13
N LEU A 258 -18.18 -4.07 -6.41
CA LEU A 258 -17.97 -2.67 -6.00
C LEU A 258 -16.71 -2.48 -5.14
N SER A 259 -16.44 -3.40 -4.23
CA SER A 259 -15.21 -3.38 -3.42
C SER A 259 -13.96 -3.61 -4.27
N GLU A 260 -14.07 -4.43 -5.32
CA GLU A 260 -12.97 -4.66 -6.26
C GLU A 260 -12.63 -3.41 -7.07
N PHE A 261 -13.58 -2.51 -7.37
CA PHE A 261 -13.23 -1.25 -8.00
C PHE A 261 -12.31 -0.41 -7.11
N GLN A 262 -12.57 -0.35 -5.80
CA GLN A 262 -11.69 0.35 -4.86
C GLN A 262 -10.31 -0.31 -4.83
N THR A 263 -10.23 -1.61 -4.56
CA THR A 263 -8.94 -2.31 -4.42
C THR A 263 -8.11 -2.28 -5.70
N ASN A 264 -8.75 -2.31 -6.88
CA ASN A 264 -8.03 -2.41 -8.15
C ASN A 264 -7.72 -1.06 -8.80
N LEU A 265 -8.58 -0.04 -8.62
CA LEU A 265 -8.40 1.26 -9.29
C LEU A 265 -7.80 2.33 -8.39
N VAL A 266 -7.81 2.14 -7.06
CA VAL A 266 -7.42 3.18 -6.09
C VAL A 266 -6.20 2.70 -5.30
N PRO A 267 -4.98 3.04 -5.74
CA PRO A 267 -3.75 2.66 -5.05
C PRO A 267 -3.61 3.37 -3.69
N TYR A 268 -3.98 4.65 -3.67
CA TYR A 268 -3.92 5.51 -2.49
C TYR A 268 -5.30 6.12 -2.23
N PRO A 269 -5.75 6.21 -0.97
CA PRO A 269 -7.09 6.71 -0.64
C PRO A 269 -7.41 8.10 -1.23
N LYS A 270 -6.44 9.01 -1.35
CA LYS A 270 -6.64 10.34 -1.95
C LYS A 270 -6.73 10.34 -3.48
N ILE A 271 -6.16 9.32 -4.14
CA ILE A 271 -6.06 9.22 -5.61
C ILE A 271 -7.15 8.27 -6.13
N HIS A 272 -8.41 8.63 -5.89
CA HIS A 272 -9.56 7.78 -6.19
C HIS A 272 -10.43 8.27 -7.36
N PHE A 273 -9.83 9.00 -8.31
CA PHE A 273 -10.54 9.63 -9.43
C PHE A 273 -10.24 8.96 -10.79
N PRO A 274 -10.80 7.77 -11.08
CA PRO A 274 -10.65 7.17 -12.39
C PRO A 274 -11.46 7.92 -13.45
N LEU A 275 -10.92 7.98 -14.67
CA LEU A 275 -11.64 8.42 -15.86
C LEU A 275 -12.37 7.25 -16.51
N ALA A 276 -13.54 7.54 -17.07
CA ALA A 276 -14.30 6.61 -17.89
C ALA A 276 -14.05 6.83 -19.38
N THR A 277 -13.98 5.75 -20.14
CA THR A 277 -13.90 5.76 -21.60
C THR A 277 -14.82 4.68 -22.15
N LEU A 278 -15.60 4.99 -23.18
CA LEU A 278 -16.52 4.04 -23.81
C LEU A 278 -16.16 3.86 -25.28
N ALA A 279 -16.07 2.61 -25.72
CA ALA A 279 -15.96 2.27 -27.13
C ALA A 279 -16.80 1.02 -27.46
N PRO A 280 -17.40 0.93 -28.65
CA PRO A 280 -17.45 1.97 -29.68
C PRO A 280 -18.60 2.95 -29.47
N ILE A 281 -18.45 4.17 -30.00
CA ILE A 281 -19.50 5.20 -30.03
C ILE A 281 -19.77 5.49 -31.51
N ILE A 282 -20.82 4.88 -32.07
CA ILE A 282 -21.16 4.94 -33.49
C ILE A 282 -22.63 5.32 -33.66
N SER A 283 -22.92 6.15 -34.66
CA SER A 283 -24.29 6.52 -35.05
C SER A 283 -25.03 5.37 -35.75
N THR A 284 -26.36 5.37 -35.69
CA THR A 284 -27.20 4.35 -36.36
C THR A 284 -26.94 4.23 -37.86
N ASP A 285 -26.54 5.32 -38.51
CA ASP A 285 -26.27 5.36 -39.96
C ASP A 285 -24.93 4.70 -40.32
N LYS A 286 -23.91 4.85 -39.46
CA LYS A 286 -22.57 4.29 -39.65
C LYS A 286 -22.47 2.80 -39.25
N ALA A 287 -23.42 2.30 -38.46
CA ALA A 287 -23.45 0.95 -37.90
C ALA A 287 -23.33 -0.18 -38.94
N ASN A 288 -23.89 0.01 -40.15
CA ASN A 288 -23.93 -1.03 -41.17
C ASN A 288 -22.60 -1.20 -41.94
N HIS A 289 -21.66 -0.26 -41.79
CA HIS A 289 -20.44 -0.21 -42.58
C HIS A 289 -19.21 -0.77 -41.86
N GLU A 290 -19.24 -0.91 -40.53
CA GLU A 290 -18.07 -1.26 -39.72
C GLU A 290 -18.40 -2.38 -38.71
N GLN A 291 -17.75 -3.53 -38.86
CA GLN A 291 -17.72 -4.56 -37.80
C GLN A 291 -16.43 -4.42 -37.01
N LEU A 292 -16.50 -3.78 -35.85
CA LEU A 292 -15.32 -3.60 -35.00
C LEU A 292 -14.97 -4.90 -34.29
N SER A 293 -13.70 -5.28 -34.33
CA SER A 293 -13.11 -6.40 -33.59
C SER A 293 -12.81 -6.02 -32.14
N VAL A 294 -12.58 -7.03 -31.27
CA VAL A 294 -12.19 -6.80 -29.87
C VAL A 294 -10.92 -5.95 -29.80
N GLY A 295 -9.92 -6.22 -30.63
CA GLY A 295 -8.67 -5.45 -30.64
C GLY A 295 -8.85 -3.99 -31.06
N GLU A 296 -9.77 -3.69 -31.98
CA GLU A 296 -10.06 -2.31 -32.39
C GLU A 296 -10.77 -1.54 -31.29
N ILE A 297 -11.82 -2.10 -30.66
CA ILE A 297 -12.50 -1.42 -29.54
C ILE A 297 -11.55 -1.19 -28.36
N THR A 298 -10.64 -2.13 -28.06
CA THR A 298 -9.65 -1.92 -26.99
C THR A 298 -8.68 -0.82 -27.34
N ASN A 299 -8.21 -0.73 -28.59
CA ASN A 299 -7.34 0.36 -29.01
C ASN A 299 -8.05 1.72 -28.95
N SER A 300 -9.31 1.80 -29.39
CA SER A 300 -10.11 3.03 -29.35
C SER A 300 -10.36 3.54 -27.92
N CYS A 301 -10.31 2.67 -26.90
CA CYS A 301 -10.39 3.11 -25.50
C CYS A 301 -9.13 3.86 -25.02
N PHE A 302 -7.97 3.69 -25.65
CA PHE A 302 -6.76 4.46 -25.31
C PHE A 302 -6.63 5.74 -26.15
N GLU A 303 -7.58 6.00 -27.05
CA GLU A 303 -7.62 7.22 -27.84
C GLU A 303 -8.34 8.36 -27.09
N VAL A 304 -7.75 9.55 -27.15
CA VAL A 304 -8.30 10.77 -26.51
C VAL A 304 -9.69 11.12 -27.04
N SER A 305 -10.04 10.72 -28.26
CA SER A 305 -11.35 10.96 -28.85
C SER A 305 -12.51 10.23 -28.16
N SER A 306 -12.22 9.16 -27.40
CA SER A 306 -13.25 8.33 -26.76
C SER A 306 -13.36 8.58 -25.25
N GLN A 307 -12.46 9.40 -24.68
CA GLN A 307 -12.38 9.67 -23.25
C GLN A 307 -13.49 10.62 -22.81
N MET A 308 -14.13 10.29 -21.69
CA MET A 308 -15.21 11.12 -21.12
C MET A 308 -14.68 12.30 -20.30
N VAL A 309 -13.36 12.46 -20.18
CA VAL A 309 -12.71 13.60 -19.53
C VAL A 309 -11.68 14.19 -20.48
N LYS A 310 -11.64 15.51 -20.59
CA LYS A 310 -10.68 16.19 -21.45
C LYS A 310 -9.32 16.30 -20.74
N CYS A 311 -8.48 15.28 -20.91
CA CYS A 311 -7.07 15.30 -20.52
C CYS A 311 -6.27 14.56 -21.59
N ASP A 312 -4.98 14.89 -21.74
CA ASP A 312 -4.10 14.09 -22.60
C ASP A 312 -3.42 13.00 -21.76
N PRO A 313 -3.79 11.71 -21.90
CA PRO A 313 -3.19 10.63 -21.14
C PRO A 313 -1.70 10.46 -21.43
N ARG A 314 -1.18 11.02 -22.54
CA ARG A 314 0.24 10.94 -22.90
C ARG A 314 1.13 11.80 -22.02
N HIS A 315 0.58 12.81 -21.35
CA HIS A 315 1.30 13.64 -20.39
C HIS A 315 1.31 13.05 -18.98
N GLY A 316 0.67 11.90 -18.77
CA GLY A 316 0.64 11.20 -17.50
C GLY A 316 0.96 9.73 -17.65
N LYS A 317 0.82 9.01 -16.55
CA LYS A 317 1.02 7.56 -16.47
C LYS A 317 -0.24 6.90 -15.98
N TYR A 318 -0.46 5.67 -16.41
CA TYR A 318 -1.54 4.83 -15.93
C TYR A 318 -1.12 4.12 -14.65
N MET A 319 -1.88 4.31 -13.58
CA MET A 319 -1.71 3.56 -12.33
C MET A 319 -2.44 2.22 -12.41
N ALA A 320 -3.68 2.25 -12.88
CA ALA A 320 -4.53 1.07 -13.00
C ALA A 320 -5.54 1.24 -14.14
N CYS A 321 -5.88 0.14 -14.81
CA CYS A 321 -6.84 0.08 -15.89
C CYS A 321 -7.78 -1.11 -15.70
N CYS A 322 -9.08 -0.86 -15.62
CA CYS A 322 -10.12 -1.88 -15.60
C CYS A 322 -10.89 -1.86 -16.93
N LEU A 323 -10.84 -2.96 -17.67
CA LEU A 323 -11.48 -3.16 -18.97
C LEU A 323 -12.75 -4.00 -18.80
N LEU A 324 -13.92 -3.39 -18.93
CA LEU A 324 -15.23 -4.02 -18.79
C LEU A 324 -15.86 -4.27 -20.16
N TYR A 325 -15.69 -5.50 -20.67
CA TYR A 325 -16.26 -5.95 -21.94
C TYR A 325 -17.70 -6.41 -21.78
N ARG A 326 -18.54 -6.09 -22.77
CA ARG A 326 -19.92 -6.58 -22.88
C ARG A 326 -20.18 -7.15 -24.27
N GLY A 327 -20.96 -8.23 -24.34
CA GLY A 327 -21.43 -8.87 -25.57
C GLY A 327 -20.58 -10.05 -26.02
N ASP A 328 -20.52 -10.28 -27.32
CA ASP A 328 -19.81 -11.43 -27.91
C ASP A 328 -18.28 -11.20 -27.89
N VAL A 329 -17.66 -11.56 -26.76
CA VAL A 329 -16.23 -11.33 -26.48
C VAL A 329 -15.61 -12.60 -25.88
N SER A 330 -14.55 -13.10 -26.53
CA SER A 330 -13.79 -14.24 -26.01
C SER A 330 -12.63 -13.79 -25.12
N SER A 331 -12.37 -14.52 -24.03
CA SER A 331 -11.25 -14.22 -23.11
C SER A 331 -9.88 -14.31 -23.80
N LYS A 332 -9.76 -15.14 -24.84
CA LYS A 332 -8.55 -15.27 -25.64
C LYS A 332 -8.24 -13.98 -26.42
N GLU A 333 -9.22 -13.43 -27.13
CA GLU A 333 -9.05 -12.20 -27.91
C GLU A 333 -8.74 -10.99 -27.03
N VAL A 334 -9.33 -10.94 -25.84
CA VAL A 334 -9.04 -9.89 -24.85
C VAL A 334 -7.57 -9.95 -24.41
N ASN A 335 -7.08 -11.13 -24.05
CA ASN A 335 -5.67 -11.29 -23.64
C ASN A 335 -4.70 -10.94 -24.78
N GLU A 336 -4.99 -11.34 -26.02
CA GLU A 336 -4.19 -10.96 -27.19
C GLU A 336 -4.19 -9.44 -27.42
N SER A 337 -5.32 -8.78 -27.21
CA SER A 337 -5.47 -7.33 -27.38
C SER A 337 -4.71 -6.56 -26.28
N ILE A 338 -4.77 -7.02 -25.03
CA ILE A 338 -4.01 -6.42 -23.91
C ILE A 338 -2.50 -6.56 -24.14
N GLN A 339 -2.03 -7.71 -24.62
CA GLN A 339 -0.61 -7.89 -24.94
C GLN A 339 -0.14 -6.92 -26.03
N LYS A 340 -0.96 -6.69 -27.06
CA LYS A 340 -0.66 -5.68 -28.10
C LYS A 340 -0.58 -4.26 -27.53
N ILE A 341 -1.44 -3.93 -26.57
CA ILE A 341 -1.48 -2.62 -25.92
C ILE A 341 -0.26 -2.42 -25.03
N LYS A 342 0.14 -3.43 -24.25
CA LYS A 342 1.37 -3.38 -23.42
C LYS A 342 2.64 -3.14 -24.24
N ASN A 343 2.66 -3.58 -25.50
CA ASN A 343 3.81 -3.37 -26.38
C ASN A 343 3.84 -1.96 -27.01
N LYS A 344 2.81 -1.13 -26.83
CA LYS A 344 2.79 0.23 -27.38
C LYS A 344 3.52 1.20 -26.44
N ARG A 345 4.54 1.87 -26.97
CA ARG A 345 5.35 2.87 -26.23
C ARG A 345 4.56 4.12 -25.79
N GLU A 346 3.42 4.40 -26.42
CA GLU A 346 2.58 5.56 -26.08
C GLU A 346 1.84 5.40 -24.74
N ILE A 347 1.69 4.17 -24.23
CA ILE A 347 0.93 3.88 -23.02
C ILE A 347 1.94 3.53 -21.92
N GLN A 348 2.22 4.51 -21.08
CA GLN A 348 3.14 4.36 -19.95
C GLN A 348 2.36 4.03 -18.69
N PHE A 349 2.78 2.97 -18.00
CA PHE A 349 2.31 2.64 -16.66
C PHE A 349 3.31 3.16 -15.62
N VAL A 350 2.86 3.30 -14.38
CA VAL A 350 3.75 3.54 -13.24
C VAL A 350 4.61 2.30 -12.94
N ASP A 351 5.85 2.52 -12.51
CA ASP A 351 6.88 1.47 -12.37
C ASP A 351 6.49 0.37 -11.39
N TRP A 352 5.87 0.76 -10.27
CA TRP A 352 5.43 -0.15 -9.22
C TRP A 352 4.18 -0.97 -9.61
N CYS A 353 3.56 -0.73 -10.78
CA CYS A 353 2.42 -1.50 -11.28
C CYS A 353 2.62 -2.09 -12.70
N PRO A 354 3.50 -3.09 -12.87
CA PRO A 354 3.79 -3.70 -14.18
C PRO A 354 2.60 -4.53 -14.75
N THR A 355 1.59 -4.86 -13.93
CA THR A 355 0.40 -5.62 -14.35
C THR A 355 -0.93 -4.93 -14.02
N GLY A 356 -1.04 -3.63 -14.32
CA GLY A 356 -2.22 -2.80 -14.00
C GLY A 356 -3.51 -3.06 -14.80
N PHE A 357 -3.68 -4.19 -15.51
CA PHE A 357 -4.90 -4.48 -16.27
C PHE A 357 -5.81 -5.47 -15.55
N LYS A 358 -6.99 -5.01 -15.13
CA LYS A 358 -8.11 -5.85 -14.70
C LYS A 358 -9.09 -5.99 -15.85
N VAL A 359 -9.66 -7.19 -16.00
CA VAL A 359 -10.63 -7.50 -17.05
C VAL A 359 -11.93 -7.95 -16.40
N GLY A 360 -13.06 -7.46 -16.91
CA GLY A 360 -14.39 -8.01 -16.67
C GLY A 360 -15.04 -8.36 -18.00
N ILE A 361 -15.72 -9.51 -18.10
CA ILE A 361 -16.38 -9.96 -19.33
C ILE A 361 -17.81 -10.37 -19.01
N ASN A 362 -18.76 -9.67 -19.62
CA ASN A 362 -20.18 -9.96 -19.54
C ASN A 362 -20.71 -10.36 -20.93
N ASN A 363 -21.43 -11.49 -21.00
CA ASN A 363 -21.92 -12.05 -22.26
C ASN A 363 -23.16 -11.32 -22.80
N GLN A 364 -23.83 -10.50 -21.98
CA GLN A 364 -25.00 -9.74 -22.42
C GLN A 364 -24.58 -8.56 -23.30
N PRO A 365 -25.09 -8.45 -24.55
CA PRO A 365 -24.77 -7.33 -25.42
C PRO A 365 -25.37 -6.02 -24.87
N PRO A 366 -24.74 -4.86 -25.16
CA PRO A 366 -25.27 -3.57 -24.76
C PRO A 366 -26.63 -3.31 -25.42
N THR A 367 -27.58 -2.80 -24.62
CA THR A 367 -28.91 -2.42 -25.12
C THR A 367 -28.93 -0.94 -25.46
N THR A 368 -29.56 -0.58 -26.56
CA THR A 368 -29.76 0.81 -26.98
C THR A 368 -31.19 1.24 -26.73
N VAL A 369 -31.38 2.46 -26.23
CA VAL A 369 -32.71 3.05 -26.03
C VAL A 369 -33.39 3.25 -27.39
N PRO A 370 -34.65 2.81 -27.59
CA PRO A 370 -35.40 3.10 -28.81
C PRO A 370 -35.50 4.61 -29.08
N GLY A 371 -35.13 5.04 -30.29
CA GLY A 371 -35.04 6.47 -30.62
C GLY A 371 -33.82 7.18 -29.99
N GLY A 372 -32.83 6.41 -29.54
CA GLY A 372 -31.50 6.87 -29.17
C GLY A 372 -30.57 7.04 -30.38
N ASP A 373 -29.50 7.79 -30.18
CA ASP A 373 -28.54 8.15 -31.24
C ASP A 373 -27.47 7.08 -31.49
N LEU A 374 -27.38 6.09 -30.59
CA LEU A 374 -26.38 5.02 -30.63
C LEU A 374 -26.88 3.82 -31.44
N ALA A 375 -25.98 3.30 -32.28
CA ALA A 375 -26.18 2.06 -32.99
C ALA A 375 -26.24 0.85 -32.06
N LYS A 376 -27.04 -0.15 -32.44
CA LYS A 376 -27.01 -1.46 -31.78
C LYS A 376 -25.72 -2.18 -32.16
N VAL A 377 -24.85 -2.43 -31.17
CA VAL A 377 -23.58 -3.11 -31.36
C VAL A 377 -23.58 -4.49 -30.70
N GLN A 378 -22.83 -5.44 -31.27
CA GLN A 378 -22.71 -6.78 -30.70
C GLN A 378 -21.76 -6.86 -29.50
N ARG A 379 -20.83 -5.90 -29.42
CA ARG A 379 -19.83 -5.80 -28.36
C ARG A 379 -19.48 -4.36 -28.03
N SER A 380 -19.20 -4.10 -26.76
CA SER A 380 -18.71 -2.83 -26.26
C SER A 380 -17.69 -3.04 -25.16
N LEU A 381 -16.92 -2.00 -24.88
CA LEU A 381 -15.90 -1.93 -23.86
C LEU A 381 -16.02 -0.60 -23.13
N CYS A 382 -16.16 -0.67 -21.81
CA CYS A 382 -15.99 0.46 -20.92
C CYS A 382 -14.65 0.31 -20.19
N MET A 383 -13.76 1.28 -20.36
CA MET A 383 -12.50 1.34 -19.63
C MET A 383 -12.64 2.34 -18.48
N LEU A 384 -12.32 1.89 -17.27
CA LEU A 384 -12.06 2.76 -16.12
C LEU A 384 -10.57 2.78 -15.89
N SER A 385 -9.92 3.92 -16.07
CA SER A 385 -8.47 4.03 -15.89
C SER A 385 -8.14 5.13 -14.89
N ASN A 386 -7.31 4.81 -13.91
CA ASN A 386 -6.73 5.80 -13.02
C ASN A 386 -5.39 6.26 -13.60
N THR A 387 -5.28 7.53 -13.94
CA THR A 387 -4.08 8.13 -14.56
C THR A 387 -3.73 9.44 -13.88
N THR A 388 -2.43 9.74 -13.81
CA THR A 388 -1.95 11.03 -13.31
C THR A 388 -2.31 12.20 -14.23
N ALA A 389 -2.67 11.94 -15.49
CA ALA A 389 -3.10 12.98 -16.42
C ALA A 389 -4.39 13.72 -15.98
N ILE A 390 -5.16 13.15 -15.04
CA ILE A 390 -6.33 13.84 -14.48
C ILE A 390 -5.94 15.09 -13.66
N ALA A 391 -4.69 15.20 -13.21
CA ALA A 391 -4.16 16.39 -12.53
C ALA A 391 -4.35 17.66 -13.37
N GLU A 392 -4.24 17.57 -14.70
CA GLU A 392 -4.47 18.72 -15.60
C GLU A 392 -5.90 19.28 -15.47
N ALA A 393 -6.89 18.42 -15.25
CA ALA A 393 -8.27 18.85 -15.03
C ALA A 393 -8.40 19.59 -13.70
N TRP A 394 -7.70 19.15 -12.66
CA TRP A 394 -7.66 19.82 -11.37
C TRP A 394 -6.93 21.17 -11.44
N ASP A 395 -5.83 21.26 -12.20
CA ASP A 395 -5.09 22.51 -12.43
C ASP A 395 -5.95 23.58 -13.10
N ARG A 396 -6.73 23.20 -14.11
CA ARG A 396 -7.67 24.13 -14.78
C ARG A 396 -8.75 24.62 -13.83
N LEU A 397 -9.20 23.77 -12.90
CA LEU A 397 -10.17 24.13 -11.88
C LEU A 397 -9.57 25.10 -10.85
N ALA A 398 -8.38 24.76 -10.33
CA ALA A 398 -7.63 25.55 -9.38
C ALA A 398 -7.31 26.94 -9.92
N TYR A 399 -6.85 27.04 -11.17
CA TYR A 399 -6.56 28.32 -11.82
C TYR A 399 -7.79 29.24 -11.88
N LYS A 400 -8.96 28.70 -12.25
CA LYS A 400 -10.21 29.47 -12.29
C LYS A 400 -10.64 29.92 -10.91
N PHE A 401 -10.47 29.06 -9.91
CA PHE A 401 -10.76 29.41 -8.52
C PHE A 401 -9.85 30.53 -8.02
N ASP A 402 -8.54 30.40 -8.21
CA ASP A 402 -7.54 31.38 -7.78
C ASP A 402 -7.80 32.76 -8.40
N LEU A 403 -8.21 32.78 -9.67
CA LEU A 403 -8.58 34.02 -10.37
C LEU A 403 -9.77 34.73 -9.68
N MET A 404 -10.82 33.99 -9.32
CA MET A 404 -12.01 34.56 -8.66
C MET A 404 -11.75 34.90 -7.19
N TYR A 405 -11.05 34.03 -6.47
CA TYR A 405 -10.78 34.17 -5.04
C TYR A 405 -9.78 35.31 -4.76
N SER A 406 -8.81 35.55 -5.66
CA SER A 406 -7.89 36.71 -5.55
C SER A 406 -8.61 38.07 -5.52
N LYS A 407 -9.82 38.15 -6.08
CA LYS A 407 -10.68 39.34 -6.06
C LYS A 407 -11.82 39.25 -5.05
N ARG A 408 -11.87 38.16 -4.27
CA ARG A 408 -13.00 37.82 -3.37
C ARG A 408 -14.35 37.91 -4.08
N ALA A 409 -14.38 37.57 -5.37
CA ALA A 409 -15.61 37.60 -6.16
C ALA A 409 -16.57 36.52 -5.64
N PHE A 410 -17.85 36.86 -5.47
CA PHE A 410 -18.92 35.96 -5.00
C PHE A 410 -18.80 35.37 -3.59
N VAL A 411 -17.67 35.55 -2.88
CA VAL A 411 -17.43 34.99 -1.53
C VAL A 411 -18.53 35.37 -0.52
N HIS A 412 -19.05 36.60 -0.60
CA HIS A 412 -20.11 37.08 0.30
C HIS A 412 -21.41 36.25 0.25
N TRP A 413 -21.71 35.59 -0.88
CA TRP A 413 -22.88 34.69 -0.97
C TRP A 413 -22.69 33.42 -0.15
N TYR A 414 -21.46 32.91 -0.04
CA TYR A 414 -21.15 31.71 0.75
C TYR A 414 -21.10 32.04 2.24
N VAL A 415 -20.39 33.11 2.60
CA VAL A 415 -20.26 33.55 4.00
C VAL A 415 -21.62 33.99 4.58
N GLY A 416 -22.47 34.61 3.76
CA GLY A 416 -23.83 35.00 4.15
C GLY A 416 -24.74 33.81 4.49
N GLU A 417 -24.39 32.60 4.06
CA GLU A 417 -25.13 31.36 4.27
C GLU A 417 -24.49 30.48 5.36
N GLY A 418 -23.63 31.06 6.21
CA GLY A 418 -23.10 30.41 7.41
C GLY A 418 -21.82 29.59 7.21
N MET A 419 -21.15 29.73 6.08
CA MET A 419 -19.83 29.15 5.80
C MET A 419 -18.71 30.08 6.28
N GLU A 420 -17.67 29.56 6.90
CA GLU A 420 -16.51 30.38 7.26
C GLU A 420 -15.63 30.68 6.04
N GLU A 421 -15.09 31.90 5.94
CA GLU A 421 -14.22 32.26 4.81
C GLU A 421 -12.93 31.42 4.76
N GLY A 422 -12.47 30.92 5.91
CA GLY A 422 -11.28 30.07 6.01
C GLY A 422 -11.39 28.73 5.28
N GLU A 423 -12.60 28.17 5.16
CA GLU A 423 -12.84 26.89 4.47
C GLU A 423 -12.43 26.93 2.99
N PHE A 424 -12.47 28.10 2.35
CA PHE A 424 -11.98 28.26 0.98
C PHE A 424 -10.47 28.05 0.86
N ALA A 425 -9.72 28.52 1.85
CA ALA A 425 -8.27 28.37 1.87
C ALA A 425 -7.90 26.91 2.16
N GLU A 426 -8.57 26.29 3.14
CA GLU A 426 -8.38 24.88 3.49
C GLU A 426 -8.68 23.95 2.30
N ALA A 427 -9.83 24.13 1.64
CA ALA A 427 -10.18 23.32 0.47
C ALA A 427 -9.20 23.51 -0.70
N ARG A 428 -8.58 24.69 -0.82
CA ARG A 428 -7.56 24.98 -1.83
C ARG A 428 -6.20 24.36 -1.51
N GLU A 429 -5.82 24.34 -0.23
CA GLU A 429 -4.62 23.68 0.28
C GLU A 429 -4.73 22.16 0.12
N ASP A 430 -5.89 21.58 0.40
CA ASP A 430 -6.15 20.15 0.18
C ASP A 430 -6.07 19.77 -1.30
N LEU A 431 -6.61 20.62 -2.19
CA LEU A 431 -6.46 20.42 -3.63
C LEU A 431 -5.00 20.52 -4.08
N ALA A 432 -4.22 21.46 -3.53
CA ALA A 432 -2.79 21.57 -3.80
C ALA A 432 -2.02 20.34 -3.33
N ALA A 433 -2.33 19.83 -2.13
CA ALA A 433 -1.74 18.60 -1.61
C ALA A 433 -2.05 17.41 -2.54
N MET A 434 -3.29 17.28 -3.00
CA MET A 434 -3.67 16.23 -3.95
C MET A 434 -2.95 16.37 -5.30
N GLN A 435 -2.82 17.59 -5.83
CA GLN A 435 -2.05 17.84 -7.06
C GLN A 435 -0.60 17.39 -6.90
N LYS A 436 0.01 17.70 -5.75
CA LYS A 436 1.36 17.26 -5.42
C LYS A 436 1.45 15.74 -5.29
N ASP A 437 0.45 15.09 -4.69
CA ASP A 437 0.39 13.62 -4.62
C ASP A 437 0.38 13.01 -6.04
N TYR A 438 -0.35 13.60 -7.00
CA TYR A 438 -0.32 13.15 -8.41
C TYR A 438 1.03 13.39 -9.09
N GLU A 439 1.72 14.48 -8.76
CA GLU A 439 3.06 14.77 -9.27
C GLU A 439 4.07 13.75 -8.72
N GLU A 440 4.06 13.50 -7.41
CA GLU A 440 4.93 12.50 -6.76
C GLU A 440 4.71 11.08 -7.30
N VAL A 441 3.47 10.69 -7.61
CA VAL A 441 3.17 9.40 -8.25
C VAL A 441 3.54 9.38 -9.74
N GLY A 442 3.56 10.55 -10.39
CA GLY A 442 3.91 10.70 -11.80
C GLY A 442 5.42 10.75 -12.06
N VAL A 443 6.22 11.07 -11.06
CA VAL A 443 7.68 10.95 -11.10
C VAL A 443 8.02 9.46 -11.15
N ASP A 444 8.72 9.03 -12.20
CA ASP A 444 9.32 7.69 -12.20
C ASP A 444 10.17 7.56 -10.95
N SER A 445 10.12 6.42 -10.28
CA SER A 445 11.28 5.97 -9.51
C SER A 445 12.42 5.98 -10.53
N VAL A 446 13.28 7.00 -10.47
CA VAL A 446 14.21 7.31 -11.55
C VAL A 446 14.95 6.04 -11.93
N GLU A 447 14.54 5.40 -13.04
CA GLU A 447 15.28 4.30 -13.66
C GLU A 447 16.60 4.94 -14.11
N GLY A 448 17.60 4.90 -13.24
CA GLY A 448 18.92 5.47 -13.45
C GLY A 448 19.48 6.41 -12.38
N GLU A 449 18.85 6.58 -11.21
CA GLU A 449 19.61 7.08 -10.05
C GLU A 449 20.21 5.89 -9.29
N GLU A 450 21.54 5.87 -9.22
CA GLU A 450 22.31 4.86 -8.51
C GLU A 450 21.77 4.73 -7.08
N GLU A 451 21.22 3.56 -6.76
CA GLU A 451 20.64 3.29 -5.46
C GLU A 451 21.74 3.07 -4.42
N GLU A 452 22.23 4.17 -3.86
CA GLU A 452 23.43 4.12 -3.03
C GLU A 452 23.09 3.86 -1.56
N CYS A 453 23.86 3.00 -0.94
CA CYS A 453 23.76 2.67 0.48
C CYS A 453 25.06 2.97 1.21
N ILE A 454 24.97 3.58 2.38
CA ILE A 454 26.14 3.83 3.25
C ILE A 454 26.10 2.83 4.40
N SER A 455 27.16 2.04 4.56
CA SER A 455 27.30 1.13 5.69
C SER A 455 28.12 1.75 6.82
N ILE A 456 27.58 1.76 8.04
CA ILE A 456 28.25 2.28 9.22
C ILE A 456 28.49 1.13 10.19
N HIS A 457 29.75 0.93 10.57
CA HIS A 457 30.19 -0.16 11.44
C HIS A 457 30.70 0.41 12.75
N VAL A 458 30.05 0.07 13.86
CA VAL A 458 30.28 0.68 15.18
C VAL A 458 30.80 -0.36 16.17
N GLY A 459 31.95 -0.05 16.77
CA GLY A 459 32.64 -0.86 17.77
C GLY A 459 33.26 -2.15 17.22
N GLN A 460 33.99 -2.85 18.07
CA GLN A 460 34.73 -4.07 17.70
C GLN A 460 33.91 -5.09 16.90
N ALA A 461 32.72 -5.46 17.38
CA ALA A 461 31.88 -6.45 16.70
C ALA A 461 31.43 -5.97 15.32
N GLY A 462 30.98 -4.72 15.20
CA GLY A 462 30.58 -4.13 13.94
C GLY A 462 31.72 -4.07 12.93
N ILE A 463 32.92 -3.67 13.36
CA ILE A 463 34.10 -3.58 12.49
C ILE A 463 34.55 -4.96 12.00
N GLN A 464 34.61 -5.95 12.89
CA GLN A 464 35.03 -7.31 12.51
C GLN A 464 34.03 -7.99 11.56
N ILE A 465 32.73 -7.77 11.74
CA ILE A 465 31.70 -8.21 10.79
C ILE A 465 31.88 -7.47 9.46
N GLY A 466 32.06 -6.15 9.51
CA GLY A 466 32.25 -5.32 8.32
C GLY A 466 33.45 -5.75 7.48
N ASN A 467 34.58 -6.10 8.11
CA ASN A 467 35.74 -6.64 7.40
C ASN A 467 35.42 -7.92 6.61
N ALA A 468 34.66 -8.84 7.22
CA ALA A 468 34.24 -10.07 6.54
C ALA A 468 33.21 -9.80 5.42
N CYS A 469 32.29 -8.85 5.63
CA CYS A 469 31.32 -8.42 4.62
C CYS A 469 32.00 -7.80 3.40
N TRP A 470 32.91 -6.85 3.61
CA TRP A 470 33.62 -6.17 2.53
C TRP A 470 34.60 -7.09 1.79
N GLU A 471 35.23 -8.05 2.48
CA GLU A 471 35.99 -9.13 1.83
C GLU A 471 35.11 -9.90 0.85
N LEU A 472 33.89 -10.29 1.27
CA LEU A 472 32.96 -11.02 0.43
C LEU A 472 32.45 -10.16 -0.74
N TYR A 473 32.09 -8.90 -0.52
CA TYR A 473 31.67 -7.98 -1.58
C TYR A 473 32.75 -7.79 -2.65
N CYS A 474 34.01 -7.62 -2.24
CA CYS A 474 35.13 -7.52 -3.18
C CYS A 474 35.24 -8.79 -4.04
N LEU A 475 35.10 -9.97 -3.45
CA LEU A 475 35.15 -11.24 -4.17
C LEU A 475 33.96 -11.44 -5.13
N GLU A 476 32.75 -11.01 -4.76
CA GLU A 476 31.57 -11.10 -5.61
C GLU A 476 31.72 -10.23 -6.87
N HIS A 477 32.14 -8.97 -6.69
CA HIS A 477 32.34 -8.03 -7.80
C HIS A 477 33.66 -8.24 -8.54
N GLY A 478 34.63 -8.96 -7.96
CA GLY A 478 35.94 -9.20 -8.56
C GLY A 478 36.91 -8.03 -8.41
N ILE A 479 36.78 -7.30 -7.31
CA ILE A 479 37.65 -6.19 -6.90
C ILE A 479 38.81 -6.77 -6.10
N GLN A 480 40.03 -6.37 -6.45
CA GLN A 480 41.23 -6.76 -5.74
C GLN A 480 41.39 -5.98 -4.43
N PRO A 481 42.20 -6.46 -3.46
CA PRO A 481 42.41 -5.76 -2.18
C PRO A 481 43.01 -4.35 -2.30
N ASP A 482 43.60 -4.00 -3.44
CA ASP A 482 44.11 -2.67 -3.76
C ASP A 482 43.04 -1.69 -4.27
N GLY A 483 41.83 -2.19 -4.55
CA GLY A 483 40.69 -1.44 -5.10
C GLY A 483 40.61 -1.43 -6.63
N MET A 484 41.48 -2.19 -7.33
CA MET A 484 41.40 -2.33 -8.79
C MET A 484 40.55 -3.53 -9.20
N MET A 485 39.87 -3.45 -10.34
CA MET A 485 39.10 -4.57 -10.88
C MET A 485 40.03 -5.62 -11.51
N LEU A 486 39.71 -6.91 -11.38
CA LEU A 486 40.49 -7.99 -11.99
C LEU A 486 40.54 -7.88 -13.52
N ALA A 487 41.74 -7.94 -14.11
CA ALA A 487 41.92 -7.87 -15.56
C ALA A 487 41.26 -9.06 -16.27
N GLY A 488 40.27 -8.79 -17.14
CA GLY A 488 39.56 -9.79 -17.94
C GLY A 488 38.07 -9.98 -17.61
N ARG A 489 37.55 -9.35 -16.55
CA ARG A 489 36.10 -9.11 -16.42
C ARG A 489 35.75 -7.79 -17.11
N GLU A 490 34.76 -7.79 -18.00
CA GLU A 490 34.16 -6.56 -18.53
C GLU A 490 33.50 -5.77 -17.37
N LYS A 491 33.38 -4.43 -17.50
CA LYS A 491 32.57 -3.61 -16.58
C LYS A 491 31.16 -4.20 -16.57
N CYS A 492 30.83 -4.95 -15.52
CA CYS A 492 29.54 -5.61 -15.38
C CYS A 492 28.59 -4.62 -14.71
N ASP A 493 27.79 -3.94 -15.53
CA ASP A 493 26.66 -3.04 -15.23
C ASP A 493 26.86 -1.95 -14.16
N ASP A 494 26.05 -0.90 -14.28
CA ASP A 494 26.03 0.26 -13.38
C ASP A 494 25.62 -0.12 -11.93
N SER A 495 25.26 -1.38 -11.65
CA SER A 495 24.84 -1.86 -10.33
C SER A 495 25.94 -1.87 -9.25
N GLN A 496 27.21 -1.69 -9.64
CA GLN A 496 28.35 -1.66 -8.72
C GLN A 496 28.51 -0.33 -7.97
N SER A 497 27.95 0.76 -8.51
CA SER A 497 28.08 2.11 -7.94
C SER A 497 27.26 2.32 -6.64
N SER A 498 26.31 1.42 -6.38
CA SER A 498 25.47 1.38 -5.17
C SER A 498 26.31 1.34 -3.87
N PHE A 499 27.33 0.47 -3.81
CA PHE A 499 28.19 0.29 -2.63
C PHE A 499 29.61 0.82 -2.80
N PHE A 500 30.06 1.04 -4.04
CA PHE A 500 31.41 1.53 -4.34
C PHE A 500 31.35 2.88 -5.05
N SER A 501 32.28 3.77 -4.71
CA SER A 501 32.54 5.00 -5.46
C SER A 501 33.74 4.79 -6.38
N GLU A 502 33.59 5.12 -7.67
CA GLU A 502 34.70 5.06 -8.63
C GLU A 502 35.49 6.38 -8.56
N THR A 503 36.79 6.28 -8.27
CA THR A 503 37.70 7.43 -8.33
C THR A 503 38.24 7.62 -9.74
N SER A 504 38.72 8.82 -10.06
CA SER A 504 39.29 9.15 -11.38
C SER A 504 40.50 8.30 -11.80
N SER A 505 41.14 7.60 -10.86
CA SER A 505 42.22 6.63 -11.13
C SER A 505 41.73 5.23 -11.47
N GLY A 506 40.41 5.01 -11.58
CA GLY A 506 39.80 3.70 -11.84
C GLY A 506 39.79 2.78 -10.62
N ARG A 507 39.94 3.35 -9.41
CA ARG A 507 39.90 2.61 -8.16
C ARG A 507 38.53 2.72 -7.51
N TYR A 508 38.01 1.59 -7.06
CA TYR A 508 36.74 1.50 -6.34
C TYR A 508 36.97 1.62 -4.83
N VAL A 509 36.28 2.59 -4.21
CA VAL A 509 36.36 2.85 -2.77
C VAL A 509 34.98 2.57 -2.14
N PRO A 510 34.89 1.69 -1.13
CA PRO A 510 33.65 1.41 -0.40
C PRO A 510 32.99 2.65 0.21
N ARG A 511 31.66 2.73 0.12
CA ARG A 511 30.83 3.71 0.83
C ARG A 511 30.58 3.25 2.28
N THR A 512 31.64 3.21 3.08
CA THR A 512 31.60 2.72 4.47
C THR A 512 32.19 3.73 5.45
N VAL A 513 31.77 3.66 6.70
CA VAL A 513 32.40 4.33 7.84
C VAL A 513 32.65 3.28 8.92
N PHE A 514 33.88 3.20 9.42
CA PHE A 514 34.24 2.39 10.58
C PHE A 514 34.52 3.31 11.75
N VAL A 515 33.84 3.06 12.86
CA VAL A 515 33.93 3.89 14.06
C VAL A 515 34.16 3.02 15.28
N ASP A 516 35.21 3.33 16.04
CA ASP A 516 35.41 2.79 17.38
C ASP A 516 35.97 3.88 18.30
N LEU A 517 35.72 3.74 19.59
CA LEU A 517 36.28 4.62 20.61
C LEU A 517 37.73 4.24 20.94
N GLU A 518 38.15 3.02 20.59
CA GLU A 518 39.51 2.50 20.74
C GLU A 518 40.16 2.22 19.37
N PRO A 519 41.48 2.45 19.18
CA PRO A 519 42.13 2.27 17.89
C PRO A 519 42.46 0.82 17.51
N THR A 520 42.48 -0.13 18.45
CA THR A 520 43.07 -1.47 18.23
C THR A 520 42.49 -2.22 17.03
N VAL A 521 41.16 -2.34 16.97
CA VAL A 521 40.47 -3.08 15.90
C VAL A 521 40.56 -2.33 14.56
N ILE A 522 40.59 -0.99 14.59
CA ILE A 522 40.74 -0.16 13.38
C ILE A 522 42.18 -0.26 12.84
N ASP A 523 43.18 -0.34 13.70
CA ASP A 523 44.57 -0.50 13.29
C ASP A 523 44.83 -1.87 12.64
N GLU A 524 44.07 -2.92 13.01
CA GLU A 524 44.05 -4.18 12.26
C GLU A 524 43.55 -3.98 10.82
N VAL A 525 42.54 -3.13 10.60
CA VAL A 525 42.07 -2.79 9.24
C VAL A 525 43.11 -2.00 8.46
N ARG A 526 43.78 -1.04 9.14
CA ARG A 526 44.84 -0.21 8.54
C ARG A 526 46.09 -1.01 8.17
N THR A 527 46.34 -2.14 8.82
CA THR A 527 47.52 -2.99 8.58
C THR A 527 47.19 -4.28 7.84
N GLY A 528 45.91 -4.63 7.72
CA GLY A 528 45.43 -5.86 7.10
C GLY A 528 45.52 -5.88 5.57
N THR A 529 45.01 -6.96 4.98
CA THR A 529 45.08 -7.22 3.53
C THR A 529 44.39 -6.12 2.71
N TYR A 530 43.26 -5.59 3.20
CA TYR A 530 42.45 -4.55 2.55
C TYR A 530 42.81 -3.13 3.00
N ARG A 531 43.99 -2.90 3.58
CA ARG A 531 44.44 -1.58 4.07
C ARG A 531 44.35 -0.45 3.05
N GLN A 532 44.43 -0.81 1.78
CA GLN A 532 44.45 0.12 0.67
C GLN A 532 43.01 0.47 0.26
N LEU A 533 42.04 -0.43 0.41
CA LEU A 533 40.69 -0.31 -0.11
C LEU A 533 39.89 0.88 0.47
N PHE A 534 39.97 1.08 1.79
CA PHE A 534 39.19 2.10 2.50
C PHE A 534 39.85 3.48 2.47
N HIS A 535 39.04 4.54 2.47
CA HIS A 535 39.56 5.89 2.60
C HIS A 535 40.02 6.12 4.06
N PRO A 536 41.24 6.65 4.32
CA PRO A 536 41.74 6.80 5.70
C PRO A 536 40.84 7.64 6.62
N GLU A 537 40.12 8.62 6.07
CA GLU A 537 39.20 9.47 6.83
C GLU A 537 37.89 8.75 7.21
N GLN A 538 37.56 7.63 6.57
CA GLN A 538 36.42 6.78 6.94
C GLN A 538 36.73 5.87 8.15
N LEU A 539 38.00 5.76 8.55
CA LEU A 539 38.48 4.94 9.66
C LEU A 539 38.69 5.80 10.91
N ILE A 540 37.62 5.97 11.70
CA ILE A 540 37.56 6.91 12.81
C ILE A 540 37.78 6.17 14.13
N SER A 541 38.88 6.49 14.80
CA SER A 541 39.26 5.90 16.09
C SER A 541 39.33 6.96 17.18
N GLY A 542 38.72 6.69 18.33
CA GLY A 542 38.91 7.46 19.56
C GLY A 542 40.24 7.15 20.26
N LYS A 543 40.41 7.70 21.46
CA LYS A 543 41.60 7.47 22.32
C LYS A 543 41.31 6.58 23.53
N GLU A 544 40.07 6.54 23.98
CA GLU A 544 39.63 5.85 25.19
C GLU A 544 38.44 4.97 24.87
N ASP A 545 38.39 3.78 25.45
CA ASP A 545 37.29 2.84 25.26
C ASP A 545 36.07 3.19 26.12
N ALA A 546 34.92 2.62 25.74
CA ALA A 546 33.71 2.68 26.57
C ALA A 546 33.71 1.66 27.72
N ALA A 547 34.71 0.77 27.82
CA ALA A 547 34.84 -0.23 28.89
C ALA A 547 33.56 -1.02 29.22
N ASN A 548 32.82 -1.45 28.18
CA ASN A 548 31.52 -2.13 28.30
C ASN A 548 30.42 -1.32 29.02
N ASN A 549 30.51 0.00 29.05
CA ASN A 549 29.53 0.88 29.67
C ASN A 549 28.78 1.73 28.63
N TYR A 550 27.46 1.53 28.51
CA TYR A 550 26.57 2.32 27.66
C TYR A 550 26.71 3.83 27.90
N ALA A 551 26.76 4.26 29.16
CA ALA A 551 26.79 5.68 29.51
C ALA A 551 28.05 6.38 28.99
N ARG A 552 29.21 5.69 29.00
CA ARG A 552 30.44 6.23 28.37
C ARG A 552 30.29 6.40 26.86
N GLY A 553 29.69 5.39 26.21
CA GLY A 553 29.43 5.41 24.78
C GLY A 553 28.42 6.47 24.34
N HIS A 554 27.47 6.85 25.19
CA HIS A 554 26.38 7.76 24.85
C HIS A 554 26.58 9.20 25.37
N TYR A 555 27.00 9.35 26.63
CA TYR A 555 26.97 10.64 27.34
C TYR A 555 28.33 11.34 27.45
N THR A 556 29.42 10.60 27.63
CA THR A 556 30.76 11.19 27.83
C THR A 556 31.62 11.07 26.57
N ILE A 557 32.32 9.94 26.39
CA ILE A 557 33.30 9.75 25.31
C ILE A 557 32.65 9.81 23.93
N GLY A 558 31.46 9.21 23.76
CA GLY A 558 30.78 9.20 22.46
C GLY A 558 30.39 10.60 21.96
N LYS A 559 30.07 11.54 22.85
CA LYS A 559 29.74 12.92 22.48
C LYS A 559 30.94 13.68 21.93
N GLU A 560 32.16 13.30 22.29
CA GLU A 560 33.36 13.93 21.74
C GLU A 560 33.58 13.49 20.27
N LEU A 561 33.26 12.24 19.94
CA LEU A 561 33.54 11.66 18.61
C LEU A 561 32.41 11.87 17.60
N ILE A 562 31.16 12.05 18.05
CA ILE A 562 29.98 12.11 17.16
C ILE A 562 30.05 13.23 16.12
N GLY A 563 30.67 14.38 16.46
CA GLY A 563 30.84 15.51 15.53
C GLY A 563 31.66 15.12 14.31
N THR A 564 32.81 14.48 14.53
CA THR A 564 33.70 14.01 13.46
C THR A 564 33.02 12.95 12.59
N VAL A 565 32.32 11.99 13.21
CA VAL A 565 31.61 10.91 12.49
C VAL A 565 30.51 11.49 11.60
N ARG A 566 29.76 12.46 12.12
CA ARG A 566 28.73 13.18 11.38
C ARG A 566 29.30 13.88 10.14
N GLU A 567 30.40 14.61 10.27
CA GLU A 567 31.02 15.31 9.13
C GLU A 567 31.43 14.34 8.02
N VAL A 568 31.94 13.16 8.36
CA VAL A 568 32.31 12.14 7.38
C VAL A 568 31.09 11.52 6.72
N ILE A 569 30.04 11.20 7.48
CA ILE A 569 28.78 10.68 6.93
C ILE A 569 28.15 11.71 5.97
N ASN A 570 28.11 12.98 6.36
CA ASN A 570 27.53 14.04 5.53
C ASN A 570 28.28 14.19 4.21
N ARG A 571 29.61 14.11 4.23
CA ARG A 571 30.41 14.14 3.00
C ARG A 571 30.16 12.94 2.10
N LEU A 572 29.97 11.74 2.67
CA LEU A 572 29.62 10.56 1.88
C LEU A 572 28.22 10.66 1.29
N ALA A 573 27.26 11.19 2.05
CA ALA A 573 25.90 11.41 1.60
C ALA A 573 25.82 12.48 0.50
N GLU A 574 26.60 13.56 0.58
CA GLU A 574 26.72 14.58 -0.47
C GLU A 574 27.34 14.05 -1.76
N ASN A 575 28.17 13.00 -1.66
CA ASN A 575 28.75 12.31 -2.81
C ASN A 575 27.83 11.23 -3.41
N CYS A 576 26.62 11.04 -2.89
CA CYS A 576 25.62 10.14 -3.45
C CYS A 576 24.61 10.93 -4.29
N SER A 577 24.24 10.42 -5.46
CA SER A 577 23.13 10.97 -6.26
C SER A 577 21.76 10.65 -5.66
N GLY A 578 21.60 9.45 -5.10
CA GLY A 578 20.33 8.87 -4.68
C GLY A 578 20.48 7.97 -3.45
N LEU A 579 20.89 8.56 -2.31
CA LEU A 579 21.04 7.81 -1.05
C LEU A 579 19.72 7.16 -0.61
N GLN A 580 19.64 5.84 -0.60
CA GLN A 580 18.46 5.11 -0.12
C GLN A 580 18.39 5.11 1.41
N GLY A 581 19.51 4.81 2.07
CA GLY A 581 19.54 4.56 3.49
C GLY A 581 20.91 4.20 4.07
N PHE A 582 20.87 3.86 5.36
CA PHE A 582 22.03 3.50 6.16
C PHE A 582 21.91 2.05 6.66
N LEU A 583 23.00 1.30 6.55
CA LEU A 583 23.15 -0.03 7.14
C LEU A 583 24.05 0.07 8.37
N VAL A 584 23.50 -0.09 9.57
CA VAL A 584 24.22 0.11 10.83
C VAL A 584 24.54 -1.25 11.47
N PHE A 585 25.83 -1.57 11.57
CA PHE A 585 26.33 -2.81 12.18
C PHE A 585 26.88 -2.52 13.57
N HIS A 586 26.32 -3.16 14.59
CA HIS A 586 26.73 -2.94 15.98
C HIS A 586 26.45 -4.16 16.87
N SER A 587 26.86 -4.10 18.14
CA SER A 587 26.51 -5.09 19.15
C SER A 587 25.66 -4.48 20.26
N PHE A 588 24.75 -5.27 20.82
CA PHE A 588 23.97 -4.87 21.99
C PHE A 588 24.78 -4.92 23.29
N GLY A 589 25.78 -5.80 23.37
CA GLY A 589 26.55 -6.03 24.60
C GLY A 589 27.68 -5.04 24.88
N GLY A 590 28.27 -4.45 23.83
CA GLY A 590 29.45 -3.58 23.96
C GLY A 590 29.08 -2.14 24.33
N GLY A 591 29.94 -1.46 25.10
CA GLY A 591 29.72 -0.05 25.50
C GLY A 591 29.66 0.90 24.30
N THR A 592 30.59 0.76 23.35
CA THR A 592 30.61 1.50 22.09
C THR A 592 29.43 1.09 21.19
N GLY A 593 29.27 -0.21 20.95
CA GLY A 593 28.23 -0.75 20.06
C GLY A 593 26.81 -0.43 20.51
N ALA A 594 26.57 -0.32 21.81
CA ALA A 594 25.28 0.05 22.38
C ALA A 594 25.12 1.57 22.47
N GLY A 595 26.00 2.23 23.25
CA GLY A 595 25.86 3.64 23.60
C GLY A 595 26.07 4.61 22.44
N PHE A 596 27.14 4.41 21.67
CA PHE A 596 27.47 5.28 20.54
C PHE A 596 26.46 5.10 19.40
N THR A 597 25.98 3.87 19.17
CA THR A 597 24.94 3.60 18.16
C THR A 597 23.63 4.29 18.48
N SER A 598 23.15 4.24 19.73
CA SER A 598 21.94 4.96 20.13
C SER A 598 22.08 6.47 19.88
N LEU A 599 23.24 7.05 20.19
CA LEU A 599 23.52 8.47 19.91
C LEU A 599 23.54 8.76 18.41
N LEU A 600 24.17 7.89 17.62
CA LEU A 600 24.26 8.03 16.17
C LEU A 600 22.88 7.94 15.49
N MET A 601 22.04 7.00 15.90
CA MET A 601 20.70 6.81 15.34
C MET A 601 19.78 8.01 15.56
N ASP A 602 19.86 8.66 16.73
CA ASP A 602 19.14 9.90 17.02
C ASP A 602 19.58 11.05 16.07
N ARG A 603 20.89 11.19 15.84
CA ARG A 603 21.43 12.18 14.90
C ARG A 603 21.04 11.89 13.46
N LEU A 604 21.17 10.63 13.02
CA LEU A 604 20.77 10.22 11.67
C LEU A 604 19.27 10.44 11.44
N SER A 605 18.42 10.20 12.44
CA SER A 605 16.98 10.44 12.32
C SER A 605 16.64 11.93 12.24
N SER A 606 17.40 12.78 12.95
CA SER A 606 17.22 14.23 12.92
C SER A 606 17.61 14.85 11.56
N GLU A 607 18.67 14.36 10.92
CA GLU A 607 19.19 14.91 9.66
C GLU A 607 18.61 14.20 8.41
N TYR A 608 18.43 12.89 8.49
CA TYR A 608 18.02 12.03 7.39
C TYR A 608 16.71 11.28 7.70
N GLY A 609 15.72 11.98 8.27
CA GLY A 609 14.48 11.37 8.75
C GLY A 609 13.68 10.56 7.71
N LYS A 610 13.80 10.89 6.41
CA LYS A 610 13.13 10.15 5.32
C LYS A 610 13.89 8.91 4.83
N ARG A 611 15.16 8.74 5.20
CA ARG A 611 16.02 7.66 4.68
C ARG A 611 15.89 6.42 5.55
N ALA A 612 15.92 5.24 4.94
CA ALA A 612 15.79 3.98 5.65
C ALA A 612 17.04 3.69 6.52
N LYS A 613 16.85 3.15 7.71
CA LYS A 613 17.91 2.80 8.67
C LYS A 613 17.72 1.35 9.07
N LEU A 614 18.54 0.47 8.50
CA LEU A 614 18.56 -0.95 8.83
C LEU A 614 19.68 -1.23 9.82
N GLN A 615 19.39 -2.03 10.85
CA GLN A 615 20.36 -2.44 11.85
C GLN A 615 20.68 -3.92 11.73
N PHE A 616 21.96 -4.26 11.83
CA PHE A 616 22.45 -5.61 12.06
C PHE A 616 23.07 -5.64 13.44
N ALA A 617 22.32 -6.17 14.40
CA ALA A 617 22.65 -6.10 15.81
C ALA A 617 23.03 -7.49 16.35
N VAL A 618 24.24 -7.60 16.90
CA VAL A 618 24.71 -8.83 17.55
C VAL A 618 24.10 -8.95 18.93
N TYR A 619 23.31 -10.00 19.13
CA TYR A 619 22.65 -10.34 20.38
C TYR A 619 23.63 -10.94 21.40
N PRO A 620 23.53 -10.55 22.69
CA PRO A 620 24.45 -11.00 23.72
C PRO A 620 24.27 -12.49 24.05
N ALA A 621 25.38 -13.22 24.09
CA ALA A 621 25.44 -14.64 24.40
C ALA A 621 26.43 -14.91 25.54
N PRO A 622 25.97 -15.43 26.70
CA PRO A 622 26.83 -15.59 27.89
C PRO A 622 27.89 -16.68 27.75
N GLN A 623 27.75 -17.60 26.79
CA GLN A 623 28.75 -18.65 26.54
C GLN A 623 29.98 -18.13 25.79
N VAL A 624 29.81 -17.04 25.03
CA VAL A 624 30.82 -16.52 24.09
C VAL A 624 31.36 -15.18 24.58
N SER A 625 30.55 -14.39 25.28
CA SER A 625 30.95 -13.08 25.80
C SER A 625 31.55 -13.14 27.20
N THR A 626 32.52 -12.26 27.45
CA THR A 626 33.17 -12.03 28.74
C THR A 626 32.54 -10.89 29.54
N ALA A 627 31.61 -10.12 28.95
CA ALA A 627 31.02 -8.95 29.59
C ALA A 627 29.82 -9.34 30.49
N VAL A 628 29.87 -8.95 31.76
CA VAL A 628 28.80 -9.25 32.74
C VAL A 628 27.62 -8.30 32.61
N VAL A 629 27.86 -7.06 32.19
CA VAL A 629 26.87 -5.98 32.13
C VAL A 629 26.11 -5.89 30.80
N GLU A 630 26.25 -6.87 29.90
CA GLU A 630 25.56 -6.88 28.60
C GLU A 630 24.04 -6.69 28.67
N PRO A 631 23.31 -7.30 29.64
CA PRO A 631 21.87 -7.10 29.70
C PRO A 631 21.48 -5.63 29.96
N PHE A 632 22.30 -4.86 30.69
CA PHE A 632 22.07 -3.42 30.86
C PHE A 632 22.26 -2.67 29.54
N ASN A 633 23.39 -2.89 28.87
CA ASN A 633 23.68 -2.25 27.59
C ASN A 633 22.65 -2.58 26.51
N ALA A 634 22.21 -3.84 26.45
CA ALA A 634 21.26 -4.32 25.45
C ALA A 634 19.87 -3.67 25.60
N ILE A 635 19.36 -3.55 26.83
CA ILE A 635 18.05 -2.92 27.08
C ILE A 635 18.11 -1.42 26.81
N LEU A 636 19.16 -0.73 27.27
CA LEU A 636 19.32 0.70 27.01
C LEU A 636 19.50 1.01 25.52
N CYS A 637 20.27 0.17 24.82
CA CYS A 637 20.42 0.28 23.37
C CYS A 637 19.08 0.10 22.67
N THR A 638 18.34 -0.97 23.00
CA THR A 638 17.04 -1.26 22.39
C THR A 638 16.08 -0.09 22.59
N HIS A 639 15.96 0.44 23.81
CA HIS A 639 15.14 1.62 24.10
C HIS A 639 15.56 2.84 23.25
N GLY A 640 16.86 3.14 23.20
CA GLY A 640 17.39 4.28 22.44
C GLY A 640 17.22 4.12 20.92
N THR A 641 17.23 2.91 20.38
CA THR A 641 17.12 2.67 18.93
C THR A 641 15.70 2.40 18.45
N LEU A 642 14.77 1.99 19.31
CA LEU A 642 13.43 1.51 18.94
C LEU A 642 12.62 2.54 18.13
N ARG A 643 12.78 3.84 18.43
CA ARG A 643 12.05 4.92 17.73
C ARG A 643 12.72 5.37 16.43
N HIS A 644 13.98 5.00 16.24
CA HIS A 644 14.83 5.49 15.16
C HIS A 644 15.18 4.42 14.14
N SER A 645 15.07 3.13 14.48
CA SER A 645 15.33 2.03 13.57
C SER A 645 14.08 1.70 12.76
N ASP A 646 14.24 1.50 11.45
CA ASP A 646 13.14 1.05 10.59
C ASP A 646 13.04 -0.49 10.61
N CYS A 647 14.17 -1.19 10.72
CA CYS A 647 14.22 -2.66 10.85
C CYS A 647 15.54 -3.09 11.50
N GLY A 648 15.45 -3.94 12.52
CA GLY A 648 16.57 -4.42 13.31
C GLY A 648 16.73 -5.93 13.19
N MET A 649 17.69 -6.39 12.40
CA MET A 649 18.01 -7.80 12.25
C MET A 649 18.89 -8.25 13.40
N ILE A 650 18.37 -9.18 14.20
CA ILE A 650 19.06 -9.70 15.37
C ILE A 650 19.84 -10.95 14.98
N VAL A 651 21.11 -10.99 15.40
CA VAL A 651 22.03 -12.09 15.12
C VAL A 651 22.57 -12.63 16.45
N ASP A 652 22.22 -13.87 16.80
CA ASP A 652 22.65 -14.50 18.06
C ASP A 652 23.95 -15.29 17.89
N ASN A 653 24.97 -14.89 18.63
CA ASN A 653 26.26 -15.56 18.65
C ASN A 653 26.16 -17.02 19.12
N GLU A 654 25.25 -17.35 20.04
CA GLU A 654 25.07 -18.72 20.53
C GLU A 654 24.48 -19.62 19.42
N ALA A 655 23.49 -19.12 18.70
CA ALA A 655 22.87 -19.86 17.59
C ALA A 655 23.87 -20.11 16.46
N ILE A 656 24.64 -19.10 16.06
CA ILE A 656 25.69 -19.25 15.04
C ILE A 656 26.77 -20.23 15.50
N TYR A 657 27.18 -20.17 16.77
CA TYR A 657 28.16 -21.09 17.33
C TYR A 657 27.67 -22.55 17.24
N ASP A 658 26.40 -22.80 17.59
CA ASP A 658 25.77 -24.11 17.49
C ASP A 658 25.68 -24.60 16.03
N ILE A 659 25.34 -23.71 15.09
CA ILE A 659 25.29 -24.01 13.65
C ILE A 659 26.68 -24.39 13.12
N CYS A 660 27.71 -23.61 13.43
CA CYS A 660 29.09 -23.90 13.01
C CYS A 660 29.57 -25.25 13.56
N ARG A 661 29.17 -25.60 14.79
CA ARG A 661 29.57 -26.86 15.41
C ARG A 661 28.84 -28.07 14.82
N LYS A 662 27.53 -27.96 14.55
CA LYS A 662 26.70 -29.08 14.06
C LYS A 662 26.78 -29.27 12.55
N SER A 663 26.78 -28.18 11.79
CA SER A 663 26.65 -28.23 10.33
C SER A 663 28.01 -28.22 9.64
N LEU A 664 28.96 -27.42 10.14
CA LEU A 664 30.32 -27.31 9.58
C LEU A 664 31.34 -28.24 10.25
N ASP A 665 30.94 -29.01 11.27
CA ASP A 665 31.78 -29.93 12.06
C ASP A 665 33.02 -29.26 12.70
N ILE A 666 32.92 -27.97 13.05
CA ILE A 666 34.00 -27.24 13.71
C ILE A 666 33.86 -27.39 15.23
N GLU A 667 34.81 -28.06 15.91
CA GLU A 667 34.72 -28.29 17.35
C GLU A 667 34.72 -27.00 18.19
N ARG A 668 35.52 -26.00 17.77
CA ARG A 668 35.67 -24.70 18.44
C ARG A 668 35.67 -23.55 17.43
N PRO A 669 34.49 -23.07 17.03
CA PRO A 669 34.35 -21.90 16.16
C PRO A 669 35.03 -20.65 16.74
N THR A 670 35.78 -19.93 15.92
CA THR A 670 36.37 -18.62 16.24
C THR A 670 35.49 -17.49 15.70
N TYR A 671 35.66 -16.26 16.20
CA TYR A 671 34.93 -15.09 15.68
C TYR A 671 35.08 -14.91 14.16
N THR A 672 36.20 -15.31 13.57
CA THR A 672 36.37 -15.30 12.10
C THR A 672 35.39 -16.26 11.41
N ASN A 673 35.14 -17.44 11.97
CA ASN A 673 34.17 -18.40 11.42
C ASN A 673 32.74 -17.86 11.56
N LEU A 674 32.39 -17.30 12.73
CA LEU A 674 31.09 -16.67 12.96
C LEU A 674 30.85 -15.51 11.99
N ASN A 675 31.80 -14.58 11.88
CA ASN A 675 31.66 -13.39 11.05
C ASN A 675 31.56 -13.73 9.55
N ARG A 676 32.22 -14.81 9.08
CA ARG A 676 32.07 -15.28 7.70
C ARG A 676 30.66 -15.79 7.42
N LEU A 677 30.02 -16.46 8.36
CA LEU A 677 28.63 -16.89 8.21
C LEU A 677 27.68 -15.67 8.19
N VAL A 678 27.89 -14.72 9.10
CA VAL A 678 27.13 -13.46 9.13
C VAL A 678 27.28 -12.69 7.82
N ALA A 679 28.50 -12.61 7.28
CA ALA A 679 28.76 -11.95 6.00
C ALA A 679 27.99 -12.59 4.83
N GLN A 680 27.82 -13.91 4.80
CA GLN A 680 27.01 -14.59 3.77
C GLN A 680 25.53 -14.21 3.85
N ILE A 681 25.01 -14.05 5.06
CA ILE A 681 23.61 -13.65 5.31
C ILE A 681 23.42 -12.21 4.87
N VAL A 682 24.29 -11.30 5.34
CA VAL A 682 24.26 -9.88 5.00
C VAL A 682 24.38 -9.72 3.48
N SER A 683 25.27 -10.46 2.83
CA SER A 683 25.41 -10.46 1.37
C SER A 683 24.15 -10.93 0.65
N SER A 684 23.44 -11.91 1.20
CA SER A 684 22.20 -12.42 0.62
C SER A 684 21.02 -11.45 0.79
N ILE A 685 21.04 -10.62 1.83
CA ILE A 685 20.04 -9.58 2.08
C ILE A 685 20.29 -8.37 1.18
N THR A 686 21.56 -7.95 1.04
CA THR A 686 21.94 -6.80 0.21
C THR A 686 22.10 -7.14 -1.27
N VAL A 687 21.85 -8.39 -1.69
CA VAL A 687 22.04 -8.82 -3.08
C VAL A 687 21.14 -8.08 -4.05
N SER A 688 19.90 -7.77 -3.64
CA SER A 688 18.91 -7.08 -4.48
C SER A 688 19.34 -5.67 -4.86
N LEU A 689 20.22 -5.05 -4.06
CA LEU A 689 20.72 -3.69 -4.27
C LEU A 689 21.99 -3.66 -5.11
N ARG A 690 22.71 -4.79 -5.17
CA ARG A 690 24.03 -4.89 -5.82
C ARG A 690 23.96 -5.52 -7.19
N PHE A 691 22.94 -6.33 -7.44
CA PHE A 691 22.78 -7.10 -8.66
C PHE A 691 21.32 -7.12 -9.08
N ASP A 692 21.09 -6.99 -10.39
CA ASP A 692 19.77 -7.12 -10.97
C ASP A 692 19.19 -8.52 -10.74
N GLY A 693 17.99 -8.56 -10.18
CA GLY A 693 17.20 -9.76 -9.96
C GLY A 693 15.89 -9.71 -10.74
N SER A 694 15.31 -10.89 -10.99
CA SER A 694 13.99 -11.00 -11.62
C SER A 694 12.84 -10.50 -10.74
N LEU A 695 13.07 -10.45 -9.44
CA LEU A 695 12.16 -9.96 -8.41
C LEU A 695 13.06 -9.38 -7.31
N ASN A 696 13.27 -8.07 -7.38
CA ASN A 696 14.00 -7.33 -6.37
C ASN A 696 13.05 -6.99 -5.22
N VAL A 697 13.59 -7.05 -4.00
CA VAL A 697 12.92 -6.58 -2.80
C VAL A 697 13.77 -5.42 -2.30
N ASP A 698 13.22 -4.21 -2.38
CA ASP A 698 13.94 -3.01 -1.96
C ASP A 698 13.93 -2.90 -0.44
N ILE A 699 14.98 -2.27 0.11
CA ILE A 699 15.09 -1.98 1.54
C ILE A 699 13.90 -1.12 2.03
N THR A 700 13.35 -0.28 1.15
CA THR A 700 12.30 0.70 1.46
C THR A 700 10.91 0.08 1.52
N GLU A 701 10.71 -1.16 1.07
CA GLU A 701 9.41 -1.81 1.16
C GLU A 701 9.11 -2.19 2.63
N GLN A 702 8.40 -1.30 3.34
CA GLN A 702 7.92 -1.39 4.74
C GLN A 702 7.02 -2.59 5.07
N THR A 703 6.90 -3.57 4.18
CA THR A 703 5.97 -4.70 4.28
C THR A 703 6.42 -5.78 5.26
N PHE A 704 7.61 -5.65 5.84
CA PHE A 704 8.13 -6.55 6.89
C PHE A 704 7.71 -6.17 8.31
N VAL A 705 7.20 -4.95 8.48
CA VAL A 705 6.94 -4.33 9.77
C VAL A 705 5.46 -3.93 9.82
N PRO A 706 4.57 -4.81 10.30
CA PRO A 706 3.14 -4.52 10.38
C PRO A 706 2.86 -3.36 11.33
N TYR A 707 3.70 -3.23 12.36
CA TYR A 707 3.62 -2.18 13.38
C TYR A 707 5.02 -1.59 13.61
N PRO A 708 5.16 -0.25 13.70
CA PRO A 708 6.48 0.40 13.84
C PRO A 708 7.35 -0.14 14.99
N LYS A 709 6.75 -0.65 16.06
CA LYS A 709 7.49 -1.22 17.21
C LYS A 709 7.95 -2.67 17.00
N ILE A 710 7.33 -3.42 16.08
CA ILE A 710 7.60 -4.85 15.85
C ILE A 710 8.45 -5.00 14.58
N HIS A 711 9.66 -4.47 14.64
CA HIS A 711 10.58 -4.39 13.51
C HIS A 711 11.81 -5.28 13.63
N PHE A 712 11.72 -6.39 14.38
CA PHE A 712 12.84 -7.31 14.62
C PHE A 712 12.66 -8.65 13.90
N PRO A 713 12.92 -8.73 12.58
CA PRO A 713 12.87 -9.99 11.86
C PRO A 713 14.06 -10.89 12.21
N LEU A 714 13.82 -12.19 12.14
CA LEU A 714 14.84 -13.21 12.29
C LEU A 714 15.39 -13.60 10.93
N ALA A 715 16.71 -13.69 10.83
CA ALA A 715 17.39 -14.22 9.67
C ALA A 715 17.61 -15.73 9.81
N THR A 716 17.47 -16.46 8.70
CA THR A 716 17.79 -17.88 8.59
C THR A 716 18.43 -18.13 7.24
N TYR A 717 19.49 -18.93 7.18
CA TYR A 717 20.22 -19.18 5.94
C TYR A 717 20.36 -20.68 5.69
N ALA A 718 20.09 -21.09 4.46
CA ALA A 718 20.27 -22.47 4.03
C ALA A 718 20.72 -22.52 2.55
N PRO A 719 21.57 -23.47 2.16
CA PRO A 719 22.17 -24.51 2.99
C PRO A 719 23.48 -24.07 3.67
N ILE A 720 23.78 -24.63 4.84
CA ILE A 720 25.05 -24.45 5.56
C ILE A 720 25.75 -25.80 5.61
N ILE A 721 26.69 -26.03 4.69
CA ILE A 721 27.33 -27.34 4.49
C ILE A 721 28.85 -27.16 4.34
N SER A 722 29.62 -28.07 4.95
CA SER A 722 31.08 -28.12 4.83
C SER A 722 31.52 -28.57 3.43
N THR A 723 32.74 -28.19 3.04
CA THR A 723 33.35 -28.57 1.75
C THR A 723 33.42 -30.09 1.54
N GLU A 724 33.56 -30.87 2.60
CA GLU A 724 33.60 -32.34 2.55
C GLU A 724 32.23 -32.97 2.29
N LYS A 725 31.16 -32.42 2.89
CA LYS A 725 29.79 -32.95 2.77
C LYS A 725 29.09 -32.56 1.47
N ALA A 726 29.53 -31.48 0.82
CA ALA A 726 28.85 -30.92 -0.36
C ALA A 726 28.75 -31.87 -1.57
N ASN A 727 29.65 -32.85 -1.70
CA ASN A 727 29.62 -33.81 -2.82
C ASN A 727 28.55 -34.91 -2.65
N HIS A 728 28.00 -35.09 -1.44
CA HIS A 728 27.13 -36.21 -1.11
C HIS A 728 25.64 -35.88 -1.15
N GLU A 729 25.26 -34.60 -1.12
CA GLU A 729 23.86 -34.17 -1.06
C GLU A 729 23.44 -33.40 -2.31
N GLN A 730 22.29 -33.79 -2.89
CA GLN A 730 21.64 -32.97 -3.92
C GLN A 730 20.79 -31.91 -3.23
N LEU A 731 21.01 -30.64 -3.54
CA LEU A 731 20.34 -29.51 -2.89
C LEU A 731 19.21 -29.00 -3.79
N LYS A 732 18.00 -29.57 -3.67
CA LYS A 732 16.84 -29.07 -4.42
C LYS A 732 16.26 -27.83 -3.75
N VAL A 733 15.61 -26.94 -4.53
CA VAL A 733 14.94 -25.72 -4.01
C VAL A 733 13.98 -26.07 -2.87
N ARG A 734 13.25 -27.16 -3.03
CA ARG A 734 12.33 -27.66 -2.01
C ARG A 734 13.01 -27.99 -0.68
N GLU A 735 14.18 -28.62 -0.71
CA GLU A 735 14.89 -29.07 0.49
C GLU A 735 15.45 -27.87 1.25
N ILE A 736 16.18 -26.99 0.55
CA ILE A 736 16.73 -25.77 1.15
C ILE A 736 15.64 -24.86 1.74
N THR A 737 14.47 -24.78 1.08
CA THR A 737 13.35 -23.98 1.60
C THR A 737 12.75 -24.60 2.85
N ASN A 738 12.69 -25.94 2.95
CA ASN A 738 12.22 -26.59 4.17
C ASN A 738 13.22 -26.41 5.32
N SER A 739 14.52 -26.46 5.04
CA SER A 739 15.58 -26.23 6.02
C SER A 739 15.53 -24.81 6.61
N CYS A 740 15.01 -23.81 5.89
CA CYS A 740 14.80 -22.48 6.45
C CYS A 740 13.79 -22.43 7.61
N PHE A 741 12.81 -23.35 7.64
CA PHE A 741 11.81 -23.39 8.72
C PHE A 741 12.21 -24.31 9.87
N GLU A 742 13.41 -24.90 9.82
CA GLU A 742 13.96 -25.71 10.91
C GLU A 742 14.65 -24.83 11.95
N ALA A 743 14.28 -24.99 13.22
CA ALA A 743 14.86 -24.23 14.34
C ALA A 743 16.38 -24.38 14.46
N SER A 744 16.97 -25.44 13.90
CA SER A 744 18.43 -25.66 13.92
C SER A 744 19.21 -24.69 13.04
N ASN A 745 18.57 -24.08 12.04
CA ASN A 745 19.24 -23.20 11.08
C ASN A 745 18.95 -21.71 11.35
N GLN A 746 18.11 -21.42 12.34
CA GLN A 746 17.76 -20.04 12.72
C GLN A 746 18.93 -19.35 13.42
N MET A 747 19.13 -18.07 13.10
CA MET A 747 20.23 -17.27 13.65
C MET A 747 19.94 -16.67 15.01
N VAL A 748 18.74 -16.89 15.54
CA VAL A 748 18.34 -16.50 16.89
C VAL A 748 17.76 -17.72 17.57
N LYS A 749 18.16 -17.95 18.82
CA LYS A 749 17.68 -19.10 19.60
C LYS A 749 16.28 -18.85 20.13
N CYS A 750 15.27 -19.22 19.36
CA CYS A 750 13.86 -19.24 19.77
C CYS A 750 13.18 -20.44 19.13
N ASP A 751 12.11 -20.96 19.75
CA ASP A 751 11.29 -21.97 19.08
C ASP A 751 10.17 -21.29 18.28
N PRO A 752 10.22 -21.30 16.93
CA PRO A 752 9.19 -20.67 16.10
C PRO A 752 7.81 -21.31 16.26
N ARG A 753 7.72 -22.52 16.84
CA ARG A 753 6.45 -23.22 17.08
C ARG A 753 5.65 -22.62 18.23
N HIS A 754 6.30 -21.87 19.12
CA HIS A 754 5.63 -21.17 20.21
C HIS A 754 5.11 -19.78 19.79
N GLY A 755 5.36 -19.37 18.55
CA GLY A 755 4.89 -18.10 18.01
C GLY A 755 4.14 -18.25 16.69
N LYS A 756 3.76 -17.11 16.11
CA LYS A 756 3.11 -17.02 14.81
C LYS A 756 3.93 -16.14 13.88
N TYR A 757 3.98 -16.53 12.62
CA TYR A 757 4.61 -15.74 11.58
C TYR A 757 3.68 -14.60 11.14
N MET A 758 4.19 -13.37 11.15
CA MET A 758 3.50 -12.19 10.62
C MET A 758 3.83 -11.99 9.14
N ALA A 759 5.12 -12.11 8.81
CA ALA A 759 5.63 -11.95 7.45
C ALA A 759 6.88 -12.80 7.25
N CYS A 760 7.04 -13.37 6.06
CA CYS A 760 8.20 -14.15 5.65
C CYS A 760 8.66 -13.70 4.27
N CYS A 761 9.94 -13.37 4.11
CA CYS A 761 10.58 -13.21 2.80
C CYS A 761 11.64 -14.28 2.58
N LEU A 762 11.61 -14.87 1.39
CA LEU A 762 12.58 -15.85 0.93
C LEU A 762 13.39 -15.22 -0.20
N LEU A 763 14.66 -14.95 0.07
CA LEU A 763 15.63 -14.40 -0.86
C LEU A 763 16.47 -15.55 -1.43
N TYR A 764 16.13 -16.00 -2.63
CA TYR A 764 16.84 -17.05 -3.34
C TYR A 764 18.00 -16.49 -4.16
N ARG A 765 19.12 -17.21 -4.15
CA ARG A 765 20.31 -16.92 -4.95
C ARG A 765 20.74 -18.14 -5.76
N GLY A 766 21.15 -17.91 -7.01
CA GLY A 766 21.73 -18.92 -7.91
C GLY A 766 20.71 -19.55 -8.87
N ASP A 767 20.96 -20.81 -9.23
CA ASP A 767 20.15 -21.54 -10.21
C ASP A 767 18.79 -21.96 -9.61
N VAL A 768 17.82 -21.06 -9.66
CA VAL A 768 16.48 -21.21 -9.08
C VAL A 768 15.40 -20.77 -10.07
N SER A 769 14.40 -21.62 -10.30
CA SER A 769 13.23 -21.27 -11.12
C SER A 769 12.07 -20.78 -10.27
N SER A 770 11.37 -19.73 -10.72
CA SER A 770 10.20 -19.16 -10.03
C SER A 770 9.07 -20.18 -9.84
N LYS A 771 8.94 -21.14 -10.76
CA LYS A 771 7.97 -22.24 -10.66
C LYS A 771 8.27 -23.17 -9.48
N GLU A 772 9.51 -23.60 -9.31
CA GLU A 772 9.91 -24.50 -8.20
C GLU A 772 9.75 -23.84 -6.83
N VAL A 773 10.00 -22.52 -6.76
CA VAL A 773 9.80 -21.73 -5.55
C VAL A 773 8.32 -21.69 -5.16
N ASN A 774 7.44 -21.34 -6.11
CA ASN A 774 6.00 -21.29 -5.86
C ASN A 774 5.43 -22.65 -5.42
N GLU A 775 5.86 -23.75 -6.06
CA GLU A 775 5.47 -25.11 -5.64
C GLU A 775 5.99 -25.47 -4.23
N SER A 776 7.17 -24.98 -3.86
CA SER A 776 7.76 -25.22 -2.53
C SER A 776 7.02 -24.44 -1.46
N ILE A 777 6.68 -23.17 -1.70
CA ILE A 777 5.92 -22.32 -0.78
C ILE A 777 4.51 -22.86 -0.55
N GLN A 778 3.82 -23.31 -1.60
CA GLN A 778 2.50 -23.93 -1.45
C GLN A 778 2.52 -25.16 -0.52
N LYS A 779 3.59 -25.97 -0.58
CA LYS A 779 3.76 -27.11 0.33
C LYS A 779 4.04 -26.69 1.76
N ILE A 780 4.77 -25.60 1.96
CA ILE A 780 5.08 -25.05 3.28
C ILE A 780 3.81 -24.48 3.92
N LYS A 781 2.98 -23.75 3.16
CA LYS A 781 1.67 -23.24 3.62
C LYS A 781 0.73 -24.35 4.10
N ASN A 782 0.85 -25.56 3.54
CA ASN A 782 0.03 -26.70 3.94
C ASN A 782 0.54 -27.41 5.22
N LYS A 783 1.70 -27.03 5.76
CA LYS A 783 2.24 -27.64 6.99
C LYS A 783 1.59 -27.01 8.23
N ARG A 784 1.00 -27.85 9.09
CA ARG A 784 0.35 -27.42 10.35
C ARG A 784 1.30 -26.82 11.38
N GLU A 785 2.60 -27.12 11.29
CA GLU A 785 3.61 -26.59 12.21
C GLU A 785 3.92 -25.10 11.98
N ILE A 786 3.56 -24.56 10.81
CA ILE A 786 3.85 -23.17 10.45
C ILE A 786 2.53 -22.41 10.49
N GLN A 787 2.32 -21.67 11.58
CA GLN A 787 1.12 -20.87 11.79
C GLN A 787 1.40 -19.41 11.44
N PHE A 788 0.53 -18.83 10.63
CA PHE A 788 0.50 -17.40 10.34
C PHE A 788 -0.58 -16.74 11.19
N VAL A 789 -0.45 -15.44 11.41
CA VAL A 789 -1.49 -14.60 12.00
C VAL A 789 -2.72 -14.49 11.08
N ASP A 790 -3.92 -14.43 11.65
CA ASP A 790 -5.20 -14.48 10.91
C ASP A 790 -5.36 -13.38 9.86
N TRP A 791 -4.89 -12.17 10.19
CA TRP A 791 -4.99 -11.01 9.32
C TRP A 791 -3.97 -11.01 8.16
N CYS A 792 -3.01 -11.97 8.13
CA CYS A 792 -2.02 -12.10 7.07
C CYS A 792 -1.94 -13.54 6.49
N PRO A 793 -2.98 -14.03 5.79
CA PRO A 793 -3.00 -15.39 5.24
C PRO A 793 -2.06 -15.59 4.02
N THR A 794 -1.47 -14.52 3.47
CA THR A 794 -0.61 -14.56 2.27
C THR A 794 0.80 -14.00 2.49
N GLY A 795 1.33 -14.05 3.71
CA GLY A 795 2.57 -13.39 4.13
C GLY A 795 3.92 -13.91 3.57
N PHE A 796 3.99 -14.46 2.35
CA PHE A 796 5.26 -14.84 1.71
C PHE A 796 5.66 -13.85 0.61
N LYS A 797 6.82 -13.22 0.77
CA LYS A 797 7.55 -12.50 -0.28
C LYS A 797 8.69 -13.34 -0.83
N VAL A 798 8.99 -13.17 -2.11
CA VAL A 798 10.01 -13.96 -2.80
C VAL A 798 10.90 -13.04 -3.60
N GLY A 799 12.20 -13.05 -3.31
CA GLY A 799 13.23 -12.45 -4.16
C GLY A 799 14.02 -13.54 -4.86
N ILE A 800 14.33 -13.37 -6.15
CA ILE A 800 15.14 -14.33 -6.91
C ILE A 800 16.25 -13.60 -7.66
N ASN A 801 17.49 -13.89 -7.26
CA ASN A 801 18.70 -13.44 -7.93
C ASN A 801 19.43 -14.63 -8.57
N TYR A 802 19.86 -14.50 -9.82
CA TYR A 802 20.49 -15.60 -10.57
C TYR A 802 21.98 -15.79 -10.25
N GLN A 803 22.61 -14.83 -9.57
CA GLN A 803 24.03 -14.94 -9.23
C GLN A 803 24.23 -15.95 -8.09
N PRO A 804 25.05 -16.99 -8.29
CA PRO A 804 25.31 -17.98 -7.25
C PRO A 804 26.07 -17.35 -6.06
N PRO A 805 25.85 -17.86 -4.84
CA PRO A 805 26.60 -17.42 -3.66
C PRO A 805 28.11 -17.63 -3.85
N THR A 806 28.90 -16.60 -3.52
CA THR A 806 30.36 -16.69 -3.58
C THR A 806 30.91 -17.10 -2.21
N THR A 807 31.86 -18.03 -2.19
CA THR A 807 32.55 -18.45 -0.96
C THR A 807 33.93 -17.83 -0.87
N VAL A 808 34.31 -17.35 0.30
CA VAL A 808 35.67 -16.85 0.57
C VAL A 808 36.69 -17.99 0.43
N PRO A 809 37.80 -17.82 -0.31
CA PRO A 809 38.88 -18.81 -0.38
C PRO A 809 39.44 -19.13 1.02
N GLY A 810 39.51 -20.42 1.38
CA GLY A 810 39.89 -20.84 2.74
C GLY A 810 38.79 -20.62 3.79
N GLY A 811 37.54 -20.39 3.35
CA GLY A 811 36.35 -20.40 4.17
C GLY A 811 35.83 -21.82 4.42
N ASP A 812 34.96 -21.95 5.43
CA ASP A 812 34.45 -23.24 5.90
C ASP A 812 33.23 -23.73 5.09
N LEU A 813 32.58 -22.84 4.34
CA LEU A 813 31.40 -23.16 3.52
C LEU A 813 31.80 -23.71 2.15
N ALA A 814 31.05 -24.72 1.70
CA ALA A 814 31.16 -25.25 0.36
C ALA A 814 30.58 -24.32 -0.71
N LYS A 815 31.12 -24.40 -1.92
CA LYS A 815 30.50 -23.77 -3.09
C LYS A 815 29.20 -24.49 -3.43
N VAL A 816 28.09 -23.75 -3.36
CA VAL A 816 26.76 -24.28 -3.67
C VAL A 816 26.17 -23.56 -4.88
N PRO A 817 25.44 -24.28 -5.76
CA PRO A 817 24.83 -23.67 -6.94
C PRO A 817 23.63 -22.78 -6.63
N ARG A 818 23.04 -22.96 -5.44
CA ARG A 818 21.86 -22.23 -4.97
C ARG A 818 21.83 -22.12 -3.45
N ALA A 819 21.29 -21.02 -2.95
CA ALA A 819 21.02 -20.80 -1.53
C ALA A 819 19.74 -19.97 -1.34
N VAL A 820 19.25 -19.93 -0.11
CA VAL A 820 18.10 -19.14 0.31
C VAL A 820 18.38 -18.50 1.66
N CYS A 821 18.11 -17.20 1.75
CA CYS A 821 18.06 -16.46 3.00
C CYS A 821 16.60 -16.15 3.30
N MET A 822 16.10 -16.63 4.43
CA MET A 822 14.77 -16.30 4.92
C MET A 822 14.85 -15.18 5.95
N LEU A 823 14.07 -14.13 5.75
CA LEU A 823 13.78 -13.11 6.73
C LEU A 823 12.34 -13.30 7.21
N SER A 824 12.16 -13.70 8.46
CA SER A 824 10.84 -13.96 9.03
C SER A 824 10.59 -13.10 10.24
N ASN A 825 9.50 -12.33 10.24
CA ASN A 825 9.02 -11.64 11.42
C ASN A 825 8.04 -12.57 12.16
N THR A 826 8.44 -13.07 13.34
CA THR A 826 7.65 -13.99 14.15
C THR A 826 7.58 -13.50 15.59
N THR A 827 6.42 -13.72 16.23
CA THR A 827 6.22 -13.39 17.64
C THR A 827 7.09 -14.24 18.58
N ALA A 828 7.67 -15.34 18.08
CA ALA A 828 8.60 -16.19 18.84
C ALA A 828 9.85 -15.45 19.33
N ILE A 829 10.22 -14.31 18.72
CA ILE A 829 11.35 -13.50 19.18
C ILE A 829 11.13 -12.90 20.57
N ALA A 830 9.87 -12.80 21.04
CA ALA A 830 9.54 -12.36 22.39
C ALA A 830 10.26 -13.18 23.47
N GLU A 831 10.49 -14.48 23.24
CA GLU A 831 11.25 -15.34 24.17
C GLU A 831 12.69 -14.83 24.39
N ALA A 832 13.33 -14.30 23.33
CA ALA A 832 14.67 -13.74 23.46
C ALA A 832 14.65 -12.51 24.37
N TRP A 833 13.68 -11.62 24.18
CA TRP A 833 13.48 -10.43 25.00
C TRP A 833 13.16 -10.77 26.46
N ASP A 834 12.35 -11.80 26.72
CA ASP A 834 12.04 -12.27 28.07
C ASP A 834 13.28 -12.73 28.82
N ARG A 835 14.17 -13.49 28.15
CA ARG A 835 15.44 -13.91 28.75
C ARG A 835 16.35 -12.73 29.06
N LEU A 836 16.32 -11.68 28.23
CA LEU A 836 17.09 -10.45 28.48
C LEU A 836 16.53 -9.68 29.67
N ALA A 837 15.21 -9.47 29.69
CA ALA A 837 14.49 -8.79 30.75
C ALA A 837 14.70 -9.48 32.11
N TYR A 838 14.62 -10.81 32.15
CA TYR A 838 14.87 -11.57 33.37
C TYR A 838 16.28 -11.35 33.93
N LYS A 839 17.31 -11.37 33.07
CA LYS A 839 18.70 -11.11 33.50
C LYS A 839 18.88 -9.68 34.01
N PHE A 840 18.25 -8.71 33.35
CA PHE A 840 18.26 -7.32 33.80
C PHE A 840 17.61 -7.17 35.16
N ASP A 841 16.39 -7.72 35.35
CA ASP A 841 15.63 -7.61 36.59
C ASP A 841 16.39 -8.21 37.78
N LEU A 842 17.08 -9.35 37.56
CA LEU A 842 17.95 -9.96 38.57
C LEU A 842 19.07 -9.01 39.04
N MET A 843 19.78 -8.37 38.11
CA MET A 843 20.89 -7.46 38.43
C MET A 843 20.39 -6.14 39.00
N TYR A 844 19.32 -5.58 38.43
CA TYR A 844 18.76 -4.29 38.82
C TYR A 844 18.10 -4.35 40.20
N SER A 845 17.49 -5.48 40.58
CA SER A 845 16.93 -5.69 41.94
C SER A 845 17.95 -5.53 43.06
N LYS A 846 19.24 -5.75 42.75
CA LYS A 846 20.37 -5.56 43.68
C LYS A 846 21.14 -4.27 43.44
N ARG A 847 20.71 -3.44 42.47
CA ARG A 847 21.45 -2.28 41.96
C ARG A 847 22.91 -2.61 41.64
N ALA A 848 23.16 -3.82 41.15
CA ALA A 848 24.50 -4.25 40.80
C ALA A 848 25.00 -3.46 39.59
N PHE A 849 26.25 -2.96 39.65
CA PHE A 849 26.91 -2.18 38.59
C PHE A 849 26.27 -0.83 38.19
N VAL A 850 25.12 -0.45 38.72
CA VAL A 850 24.41 0.81 38.39
C VAL A 850 25.28 2.05 38.61
N HIS A 851 26.12 2.05 39.66
CA HIS A 851 27.01 3.18 39.96
C HIS A 851 28.01 3.53 38.84
N TRP A 852 28.38 2.58 37.98
CA TRP A 852 29.24 2.84 36.83
C TRP A 852 28.54 3.66 35.75
N TYR A 853 27.22 3.48 35.59
CA TYR A 853 26.43 4.21 34.60
C TYR A 853 26.09 5.61 35.11
N VAL A 854 25.64 5.70 36.37
CA VAL A 854 25.31 6.99 37.00
C VAL A 854 26.55 7.87 37.16
N GLY A 855 27.71 7.28 37.45
CA GLY A 855 28.98 8.00 37.53
C GLY A 855 29.44 8.64 36.21
N GLU A 856 28.88 8.20 35.08
CA GLU A 856 29.20 8.67 33.73
C GLU A 856 28.10 9.60 33.17
N GLY A 857 27.25 10.15 34.06
CA GLY A 857 26.29 11.20 33.71
C GLY A 857 24.92 10.73 33.22
N MET A 858 24.62 9.43 33.34
CA MET A 858 23.29 8.87 33.07
C MET A 858 22.38 8.97 34.31
N GLU A 859 21.11 9.32 34.13
CA GLU A 859 20.17 9.31 35.25
C GLU A 859 19.73 7.89 35.60
N GLU A 860 19.59 7.59 36.90
CA GLU A 860 19.15 6.24 37.33
C GLU A 860 17.73 5.91 36.84
N GLY A 861 16.88 6.91 36.62
CA GLY A 861 15.52 6.74 36.11
C GLY A 861 15.44 6.12 34.71
N GLU A 862 16.46 6.32 33.87
CA GLU A 862 16.49 5.79 32.50
C GLU A 862 16.46 4.25 32.46
N PHE A 863 17.00 3.58 33.49
CA PHE A 863 16.92 2.13 33.60
C PHE A 863 15.48 1.63 33.74
N ALA A 864 14.66 2.35 34.51
CA ALA A 864 13.25 1.99 34.70
C ALA A 864 12.45 2.27 33.42
N GLU A 865 12.68 3.42 32.79
CA GLU A 865 12.02 3.79 31.53
C GLU A 865 12.33 2.78 30.41
N ALA A 866 13.60 2.45 30.21
CA ALA A 866 14.00 1.47 29.20
C ALA A 866 13.38 0.08 29.44
N ARG A 867 13.21 -0.30 30.72
CA ARG A 867 12.59 -1.57 31.10
C ARG A 867 11.07 -1.57 30.90
N GLU A 868 10.41 -0.44 31.14
CA GLU A 868 8.98 -0.24 30.88
C GLU A 868 8.68 -0.28 29.39
N ASP A 869 9.50 0.40 28.57
CA ASP A 869 9.38 0.37 27.10
C ASP A 869 9.56 -1.04 26.53
N LEU A 870 10.54 -1.80 27.04
CA LEU A 870 10.70 -3.21 26.68
C LEU A 870 9.48 -4.05 27.09
N GLY A 871 8.91 -3.78 28.27
CA GLY A 871 7.69 -4.43 28.76
C GLY A 871 6.47 -4.14 27.88
N ALA A 872 6.34 -2.90 27.42
CA ALA A 872 5.30 -2.53 26.46
C ALA A 872 5.47 -3.28 25.13
N MET A 873 6.70 -3.38 24.62
CA MET A 873 6.99 -4.13 23.40
C MET A 873 6.70 -5.64 23.54
N GLN A 874 7.03 -6.24 24.70
CA GLN A 874 6.68 -7.64 24.99
C GLN A 874 5.17 -7.86 24.94
N LYS A 875 4.41 -6.92 25.52
CA LYS A 875 2.95 -6.96 25.49
C LYS A 875 2.41 -6.79 24.06
N ASP A 876 3.00 -5.91 23.26
CA ASP A 876 2.64 -5.74 21.84
C ASP A 876 2.82 -7.07 21.07
N TYR A 877 3.89 -7.84 21.34
CA TYR A 877 4.06 -9.19 20.75
C TYR A 877 3.02 -10.20 21.23
N GLU A 878 2.62 -10.14 22.50
CA GLU A 878 1.57 -11.00 23.06
C GLU A 878 0.22 -10.70 22.42
N GLU A 879 -0.17 -9.43 22.33
CA GLU A 879 -1.43 -8.98 21.72
C GLU A 879 -1.54 -9.39 20.23
N VAL A 880 -0.45 -9.32 19.47
CA VAL A 880 -0.41 -9.78 18.07
C VAL A 880 -0.47 -11.31 17.95
N GLY A 881 -0.04 -12.03 19.00
CA GLY A 881 -0.08 -13.50 19.03
C GLY A 881 -1.46 -14.10 19.33
N VAL A 882 -2.36 -13.32 19.96
CA VAL A 882 -3.73 -13.75 20.26
C VAL A 882 -4.54 -13.79 18.97
N ASP A 883 -5.22 -14.91 18.71
CA ASP A 883 -6.14 -15.00 17.57
C ASP A 883 -7.29 -14.01 17.74
N SER A 884 -7.78 -13.49 16.62
CA SER A 884 -9.01 -12.69 16.60
C SER A 884 -10.10 -13.57 17.21
N VAL A 885 -10.53 -13.29 18.44
CA VAL A 885 -11.47 -14.15 19.16
C VAL A 885 -12.78 -14.23 18.36
N GLU A 886 -13.00 -15.30 17.61
CA GLU A 886 -14.31 -15.73 17.08
C GLU A 886 -15.22 -16.25 18.23
N GLY A 887 -15.19 -15.60 19.39
CA GLY A 887 -15.66 -16.17 20.65
C GLY A 887 -16.39 -15.20 21.60
N GLU A 888 -16.88 -14.06 21.12
CA GLU A 888 -17.84 -13.24 21.88
C GLU A 888 -19.32 -13.53 21.51
N GLU A 889 -19.59 -14.50 20.62
CA GLU A 889 -20.96 -14.93 20.31
C GLU A 889 -21.50 -16.05 21.25
N GLU A 890 -20.67 -16.75 22.02
CA GLU A 890 -21.14 -17.85 22.90
C GLU A 890 -21.34 -17.46 24.38
N GLU A 891 -20.65 -16.45 24.93
CA GLU A 891 -20.83 -16.08 26.35
C GLU A 891 -22.09 -15.22 26.63
N VAL A 892 -22.69 -14.61 25.60
CA VAL A 892 -23.94 -13.85 25.74
C VAL A 892 -25.16 -14.77 25.90
N GLU A 893 -25.14 -16.00 25.34
CA GLU A 893 -26.24 -16.94 25.47
C GLU A 893 -26.33 -17.63 26.85
N GLU A 894 -25.24 -17.72 27.62
CA GLU A 894 -25.29 -18.26 28.99
C GLU A 894 -25.63 -17.20 30.05
N MET A 895 -25.28 -15.92 29.85
CA MET A 895 -25.67 -14.85 30.79
C MET A 895 -27.16 -14.48 30.70
N GLU A 896 -27.83 -14.65 29.55
CA GLU A 896 -29.28 -14.38 29.43
C GLU A 896 -30.18 -15.46 30.05
N LYS A 897 -29.68 -16.68 30.28
CA LYS A 897 -30.48 -17.76 30.89
C LYS A 897 -30.37 -17.83 32.42
N GLY A 898 -29.41 -17.13 33.05
CA GLY A 898 -29.13 -17.22 34.49
C GLY A 898 -29.74 -16.11 35.38
N SER A 899 -30.05 -14.93 34.84
CA SER A 899 -30.28 -13.73 35.67
C SER A 899 -31.76 -13.35 35.94
N GLY A 900 -32.63 -14.35 36.09
CA GLY A 900 -34.06 -14.17 36.41
C GLY A 900 -34.42 -14.09 37.91
N ARG A 901 -33.48 -14.31 38.83
CA ARG A 901 -33.77 -14.31 40.28
C ARG A 901 -32.57 -13.77 41.07
N LEU A 902 -32.58 -12.47 41.35
CA LEU A 902 -32.30 -11.84 42.65
C LEU A 902 -32.07 -10.32 42.44
N LYS A 903 -33.16 -9.56 42.31
CA LYS A 903 -33.16 -8.13 42.67
C LYS A 903 -33.66 -8.00 44.10
N ARG A 904 -32.81 -7.58 45.05
CA ARG A 904 -33.15 -6.63 46.13
C ARG A 904 -32.00 -6.43 47.14
N HIS A 905 -31.71 -5.14 47.40
CA HIS A 905 -30.95 -4.54 48.51
C HIS A 905 -29.41 -4.51 48.28
N TYR A 906 -28.69 -3.38 48.20
CA TYR A 906 -28.77 -2.10 48.91
C TYR A 906 -28.26 -0.89 48.10
N HIS A 907 -28.57 0.29 48.63
CA HIS A 907 -28.43 1.67 48.16
C HIS A 907 -27.01 2.30 48.16
N PHE A 908 -26.85 3.31 47.29
CA PHE A 908 -26.11 4.60 47.38
C PHE A 908 -24.64 4.64 47.87
N GLN A 909 -23.74 5.12 47.01
CA GLN A 909 -23.21 6.50 47.11
C GLN A 909 -22.43 6.96 45.85
N SER A 910 -22.94 8.06 45.28
CA SER A 910 -22.36 9.09 44.39
C SER A 910 -20.84 9.36 44.56
N CYS A 911 -20.08 9.85 43.58
CA CYS A 911 -20.38 10.32 42.23
C CYS A 911 -19.09 10.43 41.40
N ARG A 912 -19.22 10.17 40.10
CA ARG A 912 -18.59 10.93 39.01
C ARG A 912 -19.71 11.59 38.23
#